data_AF-A0A938IKP1-F1
#
_entry.id   AF-A0A938IKP1-F1
#
_cell.length_a   1.000
_cell.length_b   1.000
_cell.length_c   1.000
_cell.angle_alpha   90.00
_cell.angle_beta   90.00
_cell.angle_gamma   90.00
#
_symmetry.space_group_name_H-M   'P 1'
#
loop_
_entity.id
_entity.type
_entity.pdbx_description
1 polymer ?
#
loop_
_entity_poly.entity_id
_entity_poly.type
_entity_poly.pdbx_seq_one_letter_code
_entity_poly.pdbx_strand_id
1 'polypeptide(L)'
;MKTSSPEVTRCWPSWSGVAASLLLIAAASGIAVSPRFVYWDFQLRAPQYPKGLRLSGYPDRIEGDVREIDLLNHYIGMKPLGGAAPFERRVAKPAIGLVAALTLIAAFWPSRASIVLLLPAILFPAAFLIDLQGWLRYYGLSLDPRAPLSSSVKPFVPPALGDGKIGNFRTFGAIGPGLGLAMASSGAAIVAAGLRWRRRRRAVPIAAVPATRAVATVGMTVPFFLASAGAALGAPWTVSPTGPIRTIEDAIARADAGDTIVVDGGRYSGPLLIEKSVRLVGRNAPVIDGEGNGTVVTIAAPDVRLSGFVIRGSGDVLGREDSGLLVRAPRAVVEKNAFEDVLFGVTLQRAPETVVRDNDLQSKPLDLARRGDLIRVWYSDDVTLESNRIRDGRDMVLWFSKRLTVRANRAHGGRYGLHFMYCQDARVESNHLWDNSVGAFLMYSRHVAMTGNWLERNRGASGHGIGLKDMDAAQIADNVVLGNRIGVFVENSRGTFERNIVAHNEVGLTILPSARGNRFERNSFVENGEQVAIVGASGRMTTNAWQGNYWSDYRGYDVDGDGQGDQAYEPSRLFERLADRNAALRLFRENPSVAAIDFASRVFPVFKPKPTFTDAAPRMTPVASSLEPPRRAARLPWLVVAAGMLCWPTVVLVGSLVAPRSRTSSPSGAGTSDIEREETSRHGIVSEKAIRANGPRGDSTSTASDPRGAIAEPTGRPDAANATRPLSDTALRVDGLTKRFRRVTAVDDLSFEVRRGEAVVLWGVNGAGKTTVLRCLLGLLPHQGSATVFGHRCRAGGRAARRMLGYVPQEVRLHVDQTVAEAVRFYARLRRVDPNHAMRLLDEWELGDARNRAVGHLSGGMKQKLALVLALLADPPMLLLDEPTSNLDAHARHEFARLLQRLKQAGKTLLFCSHRVSEVRRLADRVIVLERGRKIAEGAPDAIAHHLRRPGLLALTLAAEHGVAATAILVEAGFRVETNATHLLVDVPAGRRAEPIRLLAEHQVPIEDFELDDERHADTDRFNEREGS
;
A
#
# COMPACT_ATOMS: atom_id res chain seq x y z
N MET A 1 -102.14 16.66 -18.00
CA MET A 1 -101.18 16.43 -16.89
C MET A 1 -100.13 15.42 -17.36
N LYS A 2 -98.84 15.73 -17.12
CA LYS A 2 -97.62 14.90 -16.96
C LYS A 2 -97.72 13.40 -17.35
N THR A 3 -96.77 12.80 -18.08
CA THR A 3 -95.33 12.72 -17.79
C THR A 3 -94.51 12.30 -19.02
N SER A 4 -93.36 12.95 -19.23
CA SER A 4 -92.26 12.49 -20.06
C SER A 4 -91.28 11.62 -19.25
N SER A 5 -90.77 10.54 -19.84
CA SER A 5 -89.62 9.79 -19.33
C SER A 5 -88.65 9.48 -20.49
N PRO A 6 -87.36 9.85 -20.42
CA PRO A 6 -86.36 9.42 -21.39
C PRO A 6 -85.68 8.12 -20.92
N GLU A 7 -85.75 7.08 -21.74
CA GLU A 7 -84.98 5.84 -21.55
C GLU A 7 -83.48 6.09 -21.78
N VAL A 8 -82.69 5.95 -20.71
CA VAL A 8 -81.23 5.92 -20.75
C VAL A 8 -80.79 4.51 -21.14
N THR A 9 -80.41 4.31 -22.39
CA THR A 9 -79.71 3.11 -22.85
C THR A 9 -78.27 3.12 -22.33
N ARG A 10 -77.99 2.33 -21.29
CA ARG A 10 -76.61 2.07 -20.80
C ARG A 10 -75.88 1.19 -21.81
N CYS A 11 -75.02 1.81 -22.63
CA CYS A 11 -74.08 1.11 -23.51
C CYS A 11 -73.04 0.33 -22.67
N TRP A 12 -73.08 -1.00 -22.73
CA TRP A 12 -72.02 -1.86 -22.22
C TRP A 12 -70.76 -1.72 -23.10
N PRO A 13 -69.54 -1.69 -22.52
CA PRO A 13 -68.31 -1.59 -23.31
C PRO A 13 -68.17 -2.84 -24.20
N SER A 14 -67.94 -2.63 -25.49
CA SER A 14 -67.62 -3.72 -26.43
C SER A 14 -66.44 -4.56 -25.90
N TRP A 15 -66.50 -5.89 -26.00
CA TRP A 15 -65.41 -6.80 -25.61
C TRP A 15 -64.05 -6.37 -26.19
N SER A 16 -64.05 -5.79 -27.40
CA SER A 16 -62.87 -5.20 -28.03
C SER A 16 -62.24 -4.01 -27.28
N GLY A 17 -63.04 -3.23 -26.55
CA GLY A 17 -62.57 -2.10 -25.74
C GLY A 17 -61.93 -2.53 -24.42
N VAL A 18 -62.48 -3.58 -23.79
CA VAL A 18 -61.90 -4.19 -22.59
C VAL A 18 -60.58 -4.87 -22.93
N ALA A 19 -60.55 -5.67 -23.99
CA ALA A 19 -59.34 -6.32 -24.48
C ALA A 19 -58.22 -5.30 -24.84
N ALA A 20 -58.57 -4.21 -25.52
CA ALA A 20 -57.61 -3.15 -25.83
C ALA A 20 -57.03 -2.47 -24.57
N SER A 21 -57.82 -2.31 -23.52
CA SER A 21 -57.37 -1.64 -22.28
C SER A 21 -56.48 -2.55 -21.45
N LEU A 22 -56.77 -3.85 -21.39
CA LEU A 22 -55.88 -4.85 -20.75
C LEU A 22 -54.53 -4.96 -21.45
N LEU A 23 -54.51 -4.96 -22.80
CA LEU A 23 -53.27 -4.95 -23.58
C LEU A 23 -52.42 -3.70 -23.30
N LEU A 24 -53.04 -2.54 -23.10
CA LEU A 24 -52.32 -1.29 -22.79
C LEU A 24 -51.78 -1.25 -21.36
N ILE A 25 -52.47 -1.85 -20.38
CA ILE A 25 -51.95 -2.00 -19.02
C ILE A 25 -50.74 -2.93 -19.01
N ALA A 26 -50.81 -4.05 -19.75
CA ALA A 26 -49.69 -4.96 -19.90
C ALA A 26 -48.51 -4.29 -20.61
N ALA A 27 -48.75 -3.53 -21.69
CA ALA A 27 -47.73 -2.78 -22.40
C ALA A 27 -47.07 -1.71 -21.52
N ALA A 28 -47.85 -0.94 -20.76
CA ALA A 28 -47.33 0.08 -19.83
C ALA A 28 -46.45 -0.55 -18.74
N SER A 29 -46.87 -1.71 -18.21
CA SER A 29 -46.11 -2.45 -17.20
C SER A 29 -44.81 -3.00 -17.78
N GLY A 30 -44.84 -3.57 -18.99
CA GLY A 30 -43.65 -4.04 -19.69
C GLY A 30 -42.62 -2.93 -19.94
N ILE A 31 -43.07 -1.76 -20.38
CA ILE A 31 -42.21 -0.58 -20.60
C ILE A 31 -41.65 -0.03 -19.27
N ALA A 32 -42.42 -0.04 -18.20
CA ALA A 32 -41.95 0.43 -16.89
C ALA A 32 -40.90 -0.50 -16.27
N VAL A 33 -41.00 -1.81 -16.54
CA VAL A 33 -40.09 -2.83 -16.02
C VAL A 33 -38.85 -3.00 -16.90
N SER A 34 -38.95 -2.75 -18.21
CA SER A 34 -37.87 -3.01 -19.16
C SER A 34 -36.50 -2.41 -18.77
N PRO A 35 -36.36 -1.20 -18.18
CA PRO A 35 -35.05 -0.63 -17.79
C PRO A 35 -34.26 -1.44 -16.75
N ARG A 36 -34.90 -2.42 -16.08
CA ARG A 36 -34.23 -3.33 -15.16
C ARG A 36 -33.38 -4.39 -15.87
N PHE A 37 -33.60 -4.59 -17.18
CA PHE A 37 -32.92 -5.59 -17.98
C PHE A 37 -31.98 -4.94 -18.99
N VAL A 38 -31.03 -5.72 -19.52
CA VAL A 38 -30.08 -5.29 -20.55
C VAL A 38 -30.83 -4.94 -21.83
N TYR A 39 -30.59 -3.76 -22.40
CA TYR A 39 -31.17 -3.32 -23.67
C TYR A 39 -30.33 -3.72 -24.87
N TRP A 40 -29.01 -3.74 -24.70
CA TRP A 40 -28.05 -4.03 -25.75
C TRP A 40 -26.90 -4.86 -25.21
N ASP A 41 -26.51 -5.91 -25.91
CA ASP A 41 -25.36 -6.74 -25.58
C ASP A 41 -24.34 -6.66 -26.70
N PHE A 42 -23.07 -6.44 -26.38
CA PHE A 42 -22.02 -6.26 -27.35
C PHE A 42 -20.78 -7.04 -26.95
N GLN A 43 -20.26 -7.84 -27.88
CA GLN A 43 -19.08 -8.68 -27.64
C GLN A 43 -17.96 -8.29 -28.59
N LEU A 44 -16.73 -8.20 -28.09
CA LEU A 44 -15.51 -8.08 -28.88
C LEU A 44 -14.69 -9.36 -28.70
N ARG A 45 -14.35 -10.03 -29.80
CA ARG A 45 -13.51 -11.23 -29.79
C ARG A 45 -12.26 -10.98 -30.62
N ALA A 46 -11.11 -11.30 -30.04
CA ALA A 46 -9.83 -11.30 -30.73
C ALA A 46 -8.99 -12.48 -30.21
N PRO A 47 -7.98 -12.95 -30.94
CA PRO A 47 -7.12 -14.06 -30.50
C PRO A 47 -6.49 -13.83 -29.12
N GLN A 48 -6.05 -12.58 -28.86
CA GLN A 48 -5.52 -12.15 -27.56
C GLN A 48 -6.55 -12.03 -26.43
N TYR A 49 -7.85 -12.17 -26.70
CA TYR A 49 -8.93 -12.19 -25.71
C TYR A 49 -9.78 -13.46 -25.93
N PRO A 50 -9.29 -14.64 -25.49
CA PRO A 50 -9.91 -15.93 -25.82
C PRO A 50 -11.32 -16.09 -25.23
N LYS A 51 -11.62 -15.40 -24.11
CA LYS A 51 -12.97 -15.35 -23.52
C LYS A 51 -13.89 -14.30 -24.16
N GLY A 52 -13.33 -13.41 -25.00
CA GLY A 52 -14.00 -12.21 -25.51
C GLY A 52 -14.21 -11.16 -24.42
N LEU A 53 -14.40 -9.90 -24.84
CA LEU A 53 -14.79 -8.79 -23.98
C LEU A 53 -16.28 -8.51 -24.21
N ARG A 54 -17.07 -8.31 -23.16
CA ARG A 54 -18.51 -8.08 -23.24
C ARG A 54 -18.91 -6.74 -22.63
N LEU A 55 -19.79 -6.03 -23.31
CA LEU A 55 -20.45 -4.81 -22.86
C LEU A 55 -21.96 -5.04 -22.83
N SER A 56 -22.58 -4.73 -21.71
CA SER A 56 -24.03 -4.74 -21.56
C SER A 56 -24.53 -3.31 -21.36
N GLY A 57 -25.27 -2.81 -22.35
CA GLY A 57 -25.90 -1.50 -22.35
C GLY A 57 -27.29 -1.52 -21.74
N TYR A 58 -27.48 -0.70 -20.72
CA TYR A 58 -28.77 -0.31 -20.14
C TYR A 58 -29.11 1.11 -20.61
N PRO A 59 -30.38 1.55 -20.49
CA PRO A 59 -30.75 2.93 -20.83
C PRO A 59 -29.99 4.01 -20.05
N ASP A 60 -29.55 3.70 -18.82
CA ASP A 60 -28.90 4.64 -17.91
C ASP A 60 -27.42 4.36 -17.64
N ARG A 61 -26.89 3.20 -18.05
CA ARG A 61 -25.52 2.76 -17.73
C ARG A 61 -25.00 1.69 -18.69
N ILE A 62 -23.69 1.46 -18.65
CA ILE A 62 -23.02 0.38 -19.38
C ILE A 62 -22.21 -0.44 -18.36
N GLU A 63 -22.31 -1.76 -18.45
CA GLU A 63 -21.64 -2.73 -17.56
C GLU A 63 -20.85 -3.77 -18.39
N GLY A 64 -20.10 -4.65 -17.72
CA GLY A 64 -19.24 -5.66 -18.35
C GLY A 64 -17.76 -5.27 -18.28
N ASP A 65 -16.98 -5.60 -19.32
CA ASP A 65 -15.53 -5.40 -19.41
C ASP A 65 -15.16 -3.94 -19.76
N VAL A 66 -15.91 -2.98 -19.19
CA VAL A 66 -15.80 -1.55 -19.47
C VAL A 66 -14.39 -1.03 -19.19
N ARG A 67 -13.74 -1.49 -18.11
CA ARG A 67 -12.38 -1.05 -17.75
C ARG A 67 -11.33 -1.54 -18.74
N GLU A 68 -11.44 -2.80 -19.17
CA GLU A 68 -10.49 -3.40 -20.11
C GLU A 68 -10.64 -2.77 -21.49
N ILE A 69 -11.88 -2.51 -21.91
CA ILE A 69 -12.18 -1.77 -23.13
C ILE A 69 -11.77 -0.30 -23.01
N ASP A 70 -11.91 0.36 -21.86
CA ASP A 70 -11.45 1.73 -21.64
C ASP A 70 -9.91 1.85 -21.65
N LEU A 71 -9.20 0.83 -21.16
CA LEU A 71 -7.74 0.73 -21.29
C LEU A 71 -7.33 0.58 -22.75
N LEU A 72 -8.04 -0.25 -23.53
CA LEU A 72 -7.83 -0.36 -24.98
C LEU A 72 -8.15 0.97 -25.70
N ASN A 73 -9.26 1.61 -25.33
CA ASN A 73 -9.73 2.88 -25.86
C ASN A 73 -8.69 4.00 -25.66
N HIS A 74 -7.99 4.00 -24.51
CA HIS A 74 -6.91 4.95 -24.22
C HIS A 74 -5.81 4.90 -25.30
N TYR A 75 -5.44 3.71 -25.76
CA TYR A 75 -4.38 3.57 -26.77
C TYR A 75 -4.82 4.02 -28.16
N ILE A 76 -6.09 3.84 -28.53
CA ILE A 76 -6.64 4.25 -29.83
C ILE A 76 -7.23 5.67 -29.83
N GLY A 77 -7.15 6.37 -28.70
CA GLY A 77 -7.65 7.75 -28.57
C GLY A 77 -9.17 7.85 -28.50
N MET A 78 -9.87 6.76 -28.14
CA MET A 78 -11.30 6.79 -27.90
C MET A 78 -11.58 7.27 -26.48
N LYS A 79 -12.59 8.13 -26.32
CA LYS A 79 -13.02 8.63 -25.01
C LYS A 79 -13.56 7.48 -24.13
N PRO A 80 -13.38 7.53 -22.80
CA PRO A 80 -13.89 6.50 -21.89
C PRO A 80 -15.41 6.32 -22.02
N LEU A 81 -15.87 5.06 -22.04
CA LEU A 81 -17.28 4.68 -22.19
C LEU A 81 -18.15 5.21 -21.05
N GLY A 82 -17.58 5.36 -19.85
CA GLY A 82 -18.24 5.94 -18.68
C GLY A 82 -18.52 7.45 -18.81
N GLY A 83 -17.69 8.19 -19.56
CA GLY A 83 -17.84 9.63 -19.80
C GLY A 83 -18.75 9.97 -20.99
N ALA A 84 -19.31 8.95 -21.64
CA ALA A 84 -20.07 9.09 -22.87
C ALA A 84 -21.57 9.30 -22.64
N ALA A 85 -22.18 10.26 -23.35
CA ALA A 85 -23.63 10.57 -23.33
C ALA A 85 -24.24 10.77 -21.91
N PRO A 86 -23.63 11.59 -21.03
CA PRO A 86 -24.08 11.75 -19.65
C PRO A 86 -25.42 12.47 -19.52
N PHE A 87 -25.84 13.24 -20.53
CA PHE A 87 -27.14 13.91 -20.54
C PHE A 87 -28.24 12.91 -20.88
N GLU A 88 -28.06 12.16 -21.98
CA GLU A 88 -28.96 11.13 -22.50
C GLU A 88 -29.23 10.06 -21.43
N ARG A 89 -28.19 9.61 -20.71
CA ARG A 89 -28.34 8.63 -19.61
C ARG A 89 -29.13 9.17 -18.42
N ARG A 90 -29.02 10.46 -18.08
CA ARG A 90 -29.82 11.08 -17.00
C ARG A 90 -31.29 11.19 -17.37
N VAL A 91 -31.59 11.47 -18.64
CA VAL A 91 -32.98 11.67 -19.10
C VAL A 91 -33.66 10.36 -19.54
N ALA A 92 -32.91 9.28 -19.77
CA ALA A 92 -33.45 8.00 -20.24
C ALA A 92 -34.51 7.38 -19.30
N LYS A 93 -34.23 7.24 -18.01
CA LYS A 93 -35.18 6.72 -17.01
C LYS A 93 -36.48 7.53 -16.93
N PRO A 94 -36.45 8.87 -16.75
CA PRO A 94 -37.68 9.65 -16.71
C PRO A 94 -38.43 9.64 -18.05
N ALA A 95 -37.74 9.61 -19.19
CA ALA A 95 -38.39 9.48 -20.50
C ALA A 95 -39.13 8.15 -20.65
N ILE A 96 -38.54 7.03 -20.24
CA ILE A 96 -39.20 5.71 -20.27
C ILE A 96 -40.40 5.68 -19.31
N GLY A 97 -40.25 6.28 -18.12
CA GLY A 97 -41.35 6.45 -17.17
C GLY A 97 -42.51 7.25 -17.75
N LEU A 98 -42.23 8.32 -18.49
CA LEU A 98 -43.24 9.11 -19.20
C LEU A 98 -43.94 8.29 -20.28
N VAL A 99 -43.21 7.51 -21.09
CA VAL A 99 -43.80 6.63 -22.11
C VAL A 99 -44.74 5.59 -21.48
N ALA A 100 -44.32 4.96 -20.38
CA ALA A 100 -45.17 4.02 -19.64
C ALA A 100 -46.43 4.71 -19.08
N ALA A 101 -46.30 5.91 -18.51
CA ALA A 101 -47.41 6.69 -17.97
C ALA A 101 -48.41 7.09 -19.06
N LEU A 102 -47.94 7.57 -20.23
CA LEU A 102 -48.81 7.91 -21.37
C LEU A 102 -49.56 6.67 -21.90
N THR A 103 -48.89 5.52 -21.95
CA THR A 103 -49.49 4.23 -22.33
C THR A 103 -50.56 3.79 -21.34
N LEU A 104 -50.31 3.99 -20.04
CA LEU A 104 -51.27 3.69 -18.98
C LEU A 104 -52.47 4.64 -19.02
N ILE A 105 -52.26 5.94 -19.21
CA ILE A 105 -53.33 6.93 -19.38
C ILE A 105 -54.20 6.57 -20.59
N ALA A 106 -53.59 6.14 -21.69
CA ALA A 106 -54.32 5.66 -22.85
C ALA A 106 -55.22 4.47 -22.49
N ALA A 107 -54.79 3.54 -21.63
CA ALA A 107 -55.62 2.41 -21.20
C ALA A 107 -56.98 2.84 -20.64
N PHE A 108 -57.02 3.95 -19.90
CA PHE A 108 -58.24 4.48 -19.27
C PHE A 108 -58.98 5.54 -20.11
N TRP A 109 -58.46 5.90 -21.29
CA TRP A 109 -59.10 6.86 -22.20
C TRP A 109 -59.64 6.17 -23.45
N PRO A 110 -60.92 5.75 -23.49
CA PRO A 110 -61.49 4.91 -24.57
C PRO A 110 -61.85 5.68 -25.85
N SER A 111 -61.11 6.74 -26.19
CA SER A 111 -61.32 7.57 -27.38
C SER A 111 -60.31 7.23 -28.49
N ARG A 112 -60.61 7.56 -29.75
CA ARG A 112 -59.61 7.48 -30.84
C ARG A 112 -58.44 8.45 -30.62
N ALA A 113 -58.65 9.54 -29.89
CA ALA A 113 -57.61 10.49 -29.55
C ALA A 113 -56.52 9.87 -28.64
N SER A 114 -56.86 8.85 -27.83
CA SER A 114 -55.88 8.11 -27.00
C SER A 114 -54.78 7.39 -27.82
N ILE A 115 -55.01 7.15 -29.11
CA ILE A 115 -54.02 6.51 -29.99
C ILE A 115 -52.78 7.40 -30.16
N VAL A 116 -52.95 8.72 -30.08
CA VAL A 116 -51.82 9.68 -30.11
C VAL A 116 -50.88 9.46 -28.92
N LEU A 117 -51.42 9.12 -27.75
CA LEU A 117 -50.63 8.83 -26.55
C LEU A 117 -49.82 7.54 -26.65
N LEU A 118 -50.14 6.66 -27.62
CA LEU A 118 -49.42 5.42 -27.87
C LEU A 118 -48.22 5.60 -28.82
N LEU A 119 -48.16 6.70 -29.57
CA LEU A 119 -47.07 6.95 -30.53
C LEU A 119 -45.68 6.87 -29.88
N PRO A 120 -45.42 7.45 -28.68
CA PRO A 120 -44.12 7.32 -28.03
C PRO A 120 -43.76 5.86 -27.72
N ALA A 121 -44.71 5.06 -27.24
CA ALA A 121 -44.49 3.64 -26.94
C ALA A 121 -44.23 2.80 -28.19
N ILE A 122 -44.83 3.15 -29.32
CA ILE A 122 -44.63 2.48 -30.61
C ILE A 122 -43.25 2.84 -31.20
N LEU A 123 -42.85 4.11 -31.11
CA LEU A 123 -41.61 4.61 -31.72
C LEU A 123 -40.36 4.35 -30.85
N PHE A 124 -40.53 4.14 -29.54
CA PHE A 124 -39.44 4.05 -28.59
C PHE A 124 -38.34 3.02 -28.94
N PRO A 125 -38.63 1.75 -29.30
CA PRO A 125 -37.58 0.78 -29.61
C PRO A 125 -36.76 1.16 -30.84
N ALA A 126 -37.40 1.71 -31.88
CA ALA A 126 -36.72 2.19 -33.07
C ALA A 126 -35.87 3.43 -32.77
N ALA A 127 -36.40 4.37 -31.99
CA ALA A 127 -35.67 5.55 -31.55
C ALA A 127 -34.42 5.18 -30.73
N PHE A 128 -34.52 4.20 -29.83
CA PHE A 128 -33.38 3.70 -29.06
C PHE A 128 -32.29 3.09 -29.94
N LEU A 129 -32.65 2.26 -30.92
CA LEU A 129 -31.67 1.67 -31.83
C LEU A 129 -30.99 2.70 -32.74
N ILE A 130 -31.75 3.71 -33.20
CA ILE A 130 -31.21 4.82 -34.00
C ILE A 130 -30.22 5.65 -33.16
N ASP A 131 -30.60 5.98 -31.94
CA ASP A 131 -29.75 6.74 -31.00
C ASP A 131 -28.47 5.97 -30.66
N LEU A 132 -28.60 4.68 -30.33
CA LEU A 132 -27.47 3.79 -30.06
C LEU A 132 -26.51 3.70 -31.25
N GLN A 133 -27.03 3.55 -32.47
CA GLN A 133 -26.20 3.52 -33.68
C GLN A 133 -25.52 4.86 -33.94
N GLY A 134 -26.20 5.98 -33.66
CA GLY A 134 -25.64 7.33 -33.71
C GLY A 134 -24.51 7.53 -32.71
N TRP A 135 -24.68 7.04 -31.49
CA TRP A 135 -23.67 7.06 -30.44
C TRP A 135 -22.42 6.28 -30.84
N LEU A 136 -22.58 5.02 -31.28
CA LEU A 136 -21.47 4.18 -31.75
C LEU A 136 -20.72 4.83 -32.93
N ARG A 137 -21.45 5.48 -33.84
CA ARG A 137 -20.87 6.21 -34.97
C ARG A 137 -20.07 7.43 -34.53
N TYR A 138 -20.61 8.25 -33.64
CA TYR A 138 -19.92 9.45 -33.18
C TYR A 138 -18.59 9.10 -32.48
N TYR A 139 -18.58 8.07 -31.64
CA TYR A 139 -17.39 7.65 -30.90
C TYR A 139 -16.33 6.99 -31.78
N GLY A 140 -16.74 6.07 -32.67
CA GLY A 140 -15.80 5.40 -33.55
C GLY A 140 -15.19 6.32 -34.62
N LEU A 141 -15.80 7.47 -34.90
CA LEU A 141 -15.29 8.50 -35.82
C LEU A 141 -14.50 9.63 -35.13
N SER A 142 -14.56 9.76 -33.81
CA SER A 142 -13.96 10.87 -33.05
C SER A 142 -12.73 10.42 -32.23
N LEU A 143 -11.77 9.76 -32.88
CA LEU A 143 -10.53 9.29 -32.24
C LEU A 143 -9.49 10.42 -32.10
N ASP A 144 -8.77 10.48 -30.98
CA ASP A 144 -7.67 11.43 -30.76
C ASP A 144 -6.46 11.06 -31.63
N PRO A 145 -6.06 11.91 -32.60
CA PRO A 145 -4.93 11.63 -33.49
C PRO A 145 -3.57 11.58 -32.77
N ARG A 146 -3.47 12.06 -31.52
CA ARG A 146 -2.22 12.07 -30.74
C ARG A 146 -2.02 10.82 -29.87
N ALA A 147 -3.00 9.91 -29.82
CA ALA A 147 -2.93 8.72 -28.99
C ALA A 147 -1.91 7.68 -29.53
N PRO A 148 -1.29 6.84 -28.67
CA PRO A 148 -0.16 5.98 -29.04
C PRO A 148 -0.39 5.03 -30.23
N LEU A 149 -1.62 4.57 -30.43
CA LEU A 149 -2.01 3.65 -31.51
C LEU A 149 -3.01 4.26 -32.51
N SER A 150 -3.27 5.57 -32.45
CA SER A 150 -4.23 6.26 -33.34
C SER A 150 -3.88 6.12 -34.83
N SER A 151 -2.59 6.04 -35.16
CA SER A 151 -2.07 5.84 -36.51
C SER A 151 -2.27 4.41 -37.04
N SER A 152 -2.52 3.45 -36.15
CA SER A 152 -2.65 2.02 -36.47
C SER A 152 -4.10 1.55 -36.63
N VAL A 153 -5.09 2.35 -36.19
CA VAL A 153 -6.51 2.02 -36.25
C VAL A 153 -7.27 3.12 -37.00
N LYS A 154 -7.83 2.76 -38.17
CA LYS A 154 -8.68 3.69 -38.94
C LYS A 154 -10.01 3.93 -38.21
N PRO A 155 -10.61 5.13 -38.31
CA PRO A 155 -11.97 5.39 -37.83
C PRO A 155 -12.95 4.32 -38.30
N PHE A 156 -13.84 3.88 -37.41
CA PHE A 156 -14.72 2.74 -37.65
C PHE A 156 -16.10 3.01 -37.05
N VAL A 157 -17.11 2.25 -37.46
CA VAL A 157 -18.46 2.33 -36.89
C VAL A 157 -18.95 0.90 -36.65
N PRO A 158 -18.98 0.42 -35.40
CA PRO A 158 -19.51 -0.89 -35.14
C PRO A 158 -21.03 -0.89 -35.33
N PRO A 159 -21.60 -1.96 -35.90
CA PRO A 159 -23.04 -2.10 -35.98
C PRO A 159 -23.62 -2.34 -34.59
N ALA A 160 -24.74 -1.67 -34.27
CA ALA A 160 -25.49 -1.91 -33.05
C ALA A 160 -26.09 -3.32 -33.02
N LEU A 161 -26.36 -3.91 -34.19
CA LEU A 161 -26.91 -5.25 -34.35
C LEU A 161 -26.14 -6.04 -35.42
N GLY A 162 -25.77 -7.28 -35.08
CA GLY A 162 -25.05 -8.19 -35.96
C GLY A 162 -23.52 -8.11 -35.84
N ASP A 163 -22.85 -8.77 -36.79
CA ASP A 163 -21.39 -8.87 -36.83
C ASP A 163 -20.73 -7.60 -37.40
N GLY A 164 -19.62 -7.20 -36.82
CA GLY A 164 -18.77 -6.10 -37.24
C GLY A 164 -17.29 -6.37 -37.00
N LYS A 165 -16.45 -5.39 -37.33
CA LYS A 165 -14.99 -5.51 -37.17
C LYS A 165 -14.37 -4.18 -36.75
N ILE A 166 -13.50 -4.23 -35.75
CA ILE A 166 -12.70 -3.10 -35.27
C ILE A 166 -11.23 -3.54 -35.22
N GLY A 167 -10.41 -3.12 -36.19
CA GLY A 167 -9.03 -3.61 -36.29
C GLY A 167 -8.99 -5.15 -36.36
N ASN A 168 -8.36 -5.78 -35.36
CA ASN A 168 -8.29 -7.25 -35.25
C ASN A 168 -9.43 -7.88 -34.43
N PHE A 169 -10.34 -7.08 -33.87
CA PHE A 169 -11.49 -7.56 -33.11
C PHE A 169 -12.67 -7.81 -34.04
N ARG A 170 -13.29 -8.98 -33.92
CA ARG A 170 -14.66 -9.22 -34.40
C ARG A 170 -15.63 -8.74 -33.34
N THR A 171 -16.63 -7.98 -33.75
CA THR A 171 -17.63 -7.45 -32.84
C THR A 171 -18.99 -8.06 -33.13
N PHE A 172 -19.80 -8.29 -32.10
CA PHE A 172 -21.17 -8.77 -32.28
C PHE A 172 -22.11 -7.99 -31.37
N GLY A 173 -23.07 -7.27 -31.96
CA GLY A 173 -24.12 -6.56 -31.25
C GLY A 173 -25.45 -7.31 -31.29
N ALA A 174 -26.16 -7.38 -30.16
CA ALA A 174 -27.44 -8.05 -30.05
C ALA A 174 -28.45 -7.27 -29.20
N ILE A 175 -29.73 -7.54 -29.47
CA ILE A 175 -30.86 -7.02 -28.67
C ILE A 175 -30.87 -7.75 -27.32
N GLY A 176 -30.85 -6.98 -26.23
CA GLY A 176 -30.99 -7.52 -24.89
C GLY A 176 -32.47 -7.73 -24.49
N PRO A 177 -32.73 -8.52 -23.44
CA PRO A 177 -34.09 -8.84 -22.97
C PRO A 177 -34.95 -7.62 -22.62
N GLY A 178 -34.33 -6.52 -22.17
CA GLY A 178 -35.03 -5.26 -21.87
C GLY A 178 -35.59 -4.59 -23.11
N LEU A 179 -34.80 -4.50 -24.18
CA LEU A 179 -35.28 -3.97 -25.46
C LEU A 179 -36.28 -4.92 -26.13
N GLY A 180 -36.09 -6.24 -26.00
CA GLY A 180 -37.07 -7.24 -26.41
C GLY A 180 -38.44 -7.06 -25.73
N LEU A 181 -38.45 -6.82 -24.42
CA LEU A 181 -39.67 -6.53 -23.66
C LEU A 181 -40.34 -5.21 -24.10
N ALA A 182 -39.54 -4.19 -24.40
CA ALA A 182 -40.04 -2.93 -24.95
C ALA A 182 -40.68 -3.13 -26.33
N MET A 183 -40.05 -3.90 -27.23
CA MET A 183 -40.60 -4.23 -28.56
C MET A 183 -41.90 -5.02 -28.47
N ALA A 184 -41.98 -6.01 -27.57
CA ALA A 184 -43.20 -6.77 -27.33
C ALA A 184 -44.33 -5.86 -26.82
N SER A 185 -44.00 -4.91 -25.94
CA SER A 185 -44.94 -3.90 -25.42
C SER A 185 -45.41 -2.93 -26.52
N SER A 186 -44.53 -2.52 -27.43
CA SER A 186 -44.91 -1.75 -28.63
C SER A 186 -45.86 -2.54 -29.54
N GLY A 187 -45.62 -3.84 -29.72
CA GLY A 187 -46.53 -4.73 -30.46
C GLY A 187 -47.93 -4.78 -29.84
N ALA A 188 -48.02 -4.92 -28.51
CA ALA A 188 -49.30 -4.87 -27.79
C ALA A 188 -50.00 -3.51 -27.93
N ALA A 189 -49.26 -2.40 -27.92
CA ALA A 189 -49.80 -1.06 -28.14
C ALA A 189 -50.36 -0.87 -29.56
N ILE A 190 -49.70 -1.40 -30.60
CA ILE A 190 -50.17 -1.38 -32.00
C ILE A 190 -51.48 -2.17 -32.13
N VAL A 191 -51.56 -3.37 -31.55
CA VAL A 191 -52.76 -4.20 -31.58
C VAL A 191 -53.92 -3.48 -30.87
N ALA A 192 -53.68 -2.89 -29.69
CA ALA A 192 -54.68 -2.11 -28.97
C ALA A 192 -55.15 -0.88 -29.76
N ALA A 193 -54.24 -0.17 -30.44
CA ALA A 193 -54.57 0.93 -31.34
C ALA A 193 -55.47 0.46 -32.50
N GLY A 194 -55.16 -0.67 -33.12
CA GLY A 194 -55.96 -1.27 -34.20
C GLY A 194 -57.38 -1.66 -33.75
N LEU A 195 -57.50 -2.24 -32.54
CA LEU A 195 -58.79 -2.55 -31.91
C LEU A 195 -59.63 -1.29 -31.65
N ARG A 196 -58.98 -0.19 -31.24
CA ARG A 196 -59.64 1.10 -31.00
C ARG A 196 -59.97 1.85 -32.30
N TRP A 197 -59.18 1.67 -33.35
CA TRP A 197 -59.40 2.28 -34.66
C TRP A 197 -60.61 1.66 -35.39
N ARG A 198 -60.74 0.33 -35.35
CA ARG A 198 -61.80 -0.47 -36.00
C ARG A 198 -63.24 -0.22 -35.48
N ARG A 199 -63.45 0.70 -34.54
CA ARG A 199 -64.77 1.06 -33.97
C ARG A 199 -65.81 1.69 -34.93
N ARG A 200 -65.65 1.56 -36.25
CA ARG A 200 -66.77 1.65 -37.20
C ARG A 200 -66.52 0.71 -38.38
N ARG A 201 -67.18 -0.46 -38.37
CA ARG A 201 -68.03 -0.98 -39.46
C ARG A 201 -68.48 -2.41 -39.16
N ARG A 202 -69.80 -2.58 -39.23
CA ARG A 202 -70.61 -3.82 -39.38
C ARG A 202 -70.65 -4.81 -38.21
N ALA A 203 -71.85 -4.93 -37.65
CA ALA A 203 -72.35 -6.15 -37.05
C ALA A 203 -72.41 -7.24 -38.15
N VAL A 204 -71.83 -8.40 -37.87
CA VAL A 204 -72.11 -9.64 -38.59
C VAL A 204 -72.39 -10.69 -37.51
N PRO A 205 -73.51 -11.43 -37.57
CA PRO A 205 -73.74 -12.56 -36.69
C PRO A 205 -72.96 -13.76 -37.23
N ILE A 206 -72.13 -14.38 -36.40
CA ILE A 206 -71.52 -15.67 -36.73
C ILE A 206 -72.12 -16.70 -35.77
N ALA A 207 -72.89 -17.61 -36.36
CA ALA A 207 -73.38 -18.84 -35.77
C ALA A 207 -72.23 -19.82 -35.53
N ALA A 208 -72.48 -20.73 -34.59
CA ALA A 208 -71.55 -21.66 -33.98
C ALA A 208 -70.71 -22.51 -34.95
N VAL A 209 -69.40 -22.58 -34.68
CA VAL A 209 -68.52 -23.73 -34.96
C VAL A 209 -67.66 -23.94 -33.69
N PRO A 210 -67.50 -25.18 -33.20
CA PRO A 210 -66.94 -25.45 -31.87
C PRO A 210 -65.41 -25.42 -31.90
N ALA A 211 -64.80 -24.58 -31.07
CA ALA A 211 -63.35 -24.44 -30.98
C ALA A 211 -62.80 -25.16 -29.74
N THR A 212 -62.48 -26.45 -29.91
CA THR A 212 -61.69 -27.26 -28.98
C THR A 212 -60.18 -26.98 -29.03
N ARG A 213 -59.70 -25.94 -29.70
CA ARG A 213 -58.30 -25.51 -29.65
C ARG A 213 -58.25 -23.98 -29.74
N ALA A 214 -57.50 -23.35 -28.84
CA ALA A 214 -57.25 -21.90 -28.69
C ALA A 214 -58.03 -21.10 -27.62
N VAL A 215 -58.47 -21.74 -26.53
CA VAL A 215 -58.82 -21.04 -25.25
C VAL A 215 -57.90 -21.43 -24.08
N ALA A 216 -56.88 -22.26 -24.33
CA ALA A 216 -55.99 -22.79 -23.30
C ALA A 216 -54.76 -21.92 -22.95
N THR A 217 -54.65 -20.66 -23.40
CA THR A 217 -53.39 -19.91 -23.24
C THR A 217 -53.51 -18.52 -22.60
N VAL A 218 -54.69 -18.09 -22.14
CA VAL A 218 -54.85 -16.73 -21.53
C VAL A 218 -55.60 -16.74 -20.19
N GLY A 219 -55.97 -17.92 -19.67
CA GLY A 219 -56.72 -18.06 -18.42
C GLY A 219 -55.92 -18.46 -17.17
N MET A 220 -54.59 -18.63 -17.24
CA MET A 220 -53.78 -19.12 -16.12
C MET A 220 -52.52 -18.28 -15.84
N THR A 221 -52.58 -16.96 -15.96
CA THR A 221 -51.40 -16.10 -15.71
C THR A 221 -51.63 -14.90 -14.80
N VAL A 222 -52.81 -14.77 -14.17
CA VAL A 222 -53.14 -13.58 -13.34
C VAL A 222 -53.35 -13.86 -11.84
N PRO A 223 -53.70 -15.07 -11.35
CA PRO A 223 -53.57 -15.34 -9.91
C PRO A 223 -52.15 -15.70 -9.47
N PHE A 224 -51.22 -16.03 -10.38
CA PHE A 224 -49.86 -16.47 -10.03
C PHE A 224 -48.89 -15.31 -9.72
N PHE A 225 -49.23 -14.06 -10.11
CA PHE A 225 -48.33 -12.90 -9.96
C PHE A 225 -48.72 -11.91 -8.85
N LEU A 226 -49.83 -12.14 -8.14
CA LEU A 226 -50.21 -11.37 -6.95
C LEU A 226 -50.07 -12.16 -5.63
N ALA A 227 -49.67 -13.44 -5.71
CA ALA A 227 -49.26 -14.25 -4.56
C ALA A 227 -47.74 -14.22 -4.28
N SER A 228 -46.93 -13.60 -5.15
CA SER A 228 -45.47 -13.45 -4.97
C SER A 228 -45.03 -12.13 -4.33
N ALA A 229 -45.98 -11.26 -3.96
CA ALA A 229 -45.74 -10.05 -3.17
C ALA A 229 -46.05 -10.24 -1.67
N GLY A 230 -46.57 -11.40 -1.28
CA GLY A 230 -46.45 -11.90 0.09
C GLY A 230 -45.16 -12.67 0.18
N ALA A 231 -44.38 -12.44 1.23
CA ALA A 231 -43.19 -13.21 1.54
C ALA A 231 -43.48 -14.71 1.46
N ALA A 232 -43.11 -15.34 0.33
CA ALA A 232 -42.70 -16.71 0.34
C ALA A 232 -41.38 -16.72 1.11
N LEU A 233 -41.47 -16.88 2.43
CA LEU A 233 -40.51 -17.68 3.15
C LEU A 233 -40.57 -19.08 2.54
N GLY A 234 -40.03 -19.24 1.32
CA GLY A 234 -39.59 -20.53 0.85
C GLY A 234 -38.69 -21.07 1.94
N ALA A 235 -38.95 -22.28 2.40
CA ALA A 235 -38.12 -22.90 3.42
C ALA A 235 -36.66 -22.76 2.98
N PRO A 236 -35.77 -22.20 3.82
CA PRO A 236 -34.39 -21.95 3.43
C PRO A 236 -33.78 -23.25 2.90
N TRP A 237 -33.02 -23.16 1.80
CA TRP A 237 -32.31 -24.31 1.24
C TRP A 237 -31.45 -24.89 2.36
N THR A 238 -31.78 -26.10 2.82
CA THR A 238 -31.10 -26.71 3.95
C THR A 238 -30.09 -27.73 3.43
N VAL A 239 -28.82 -27.45 3.68
CA VAL A 239 -27.71 -28.37 3.38
C VAL A 239 -27.40 -29.15 4.63
N SER A 240 -27.40 -30.48 4.53
CA SER A 240 -27.08 -31.37 5.64
C SER A 240 -26.37 -32.61 5.10
N PRO A 241 -25.36 -33.17 5.80
CA PRO A 241 -24.67 -34.37 5.33
C PRO A 241 -25.61 -35.56 5.10
N THR A 242 -26.71 -35.61 5.86
CA THR A 242 -27.73 -36.67 5.79
C THR A 242 -29.00 -36.25 5.03
N GLY A 243 -29.06 -35.00 4.55
CA GLY A 243 -30.22 -34.41 3.89
C GLY A 243 -30.30 -34.69 2.39
N PRO A 244 -31.35 -34.17 1.72
CA PRO A 244 -31.53 -34.28 0.27
C PRO A 244 -30.53 -33.42 -0.52
N ILE A 245 -30.01 -32.34 0.08
CA ILE A 245 -28.91 -31.53 -0.46
C ILE A 245 -27.72 -31.70 0.46
N ARG A 246 -26.66 -32.34 -0.05
CA ARG A 246 -25.50 -32.77 0.76
C ARG A 246 -24.31 -31.83 0.67
N THR A 247 -24.22 -31.01 -0.38
CA THR A 247 -23.09 -30.10 -0.61
C THR A 247 -23.57 -28.66 -0.74
N ILE A 248 -22.69 -27.72 -0.42
CA ILE A 248 -22.99 -26.29 -0.45
C ILE A 248 -23.10 -25.83 -1.91
N GLU A 249 -22.27 -26.37 -2.79
CA GLU A 249 -22.24 -26.10 -4.23
C GLU A 249 -23.55 -26.47 -4.92
N ASP A 250 -24.12 -27.64 -4.59
CA ASP A 250 -25.41 -28.08 -5.14
C ASP A 250 -26.54 -27.16 -4.67
N ALA A 251 -26.50 -26.70 -3.42
CA ALA A 251 -27.44 -25.71 -2.92
C ALA A 251 -27.31 -24.37 -3.65
N ILE A 252 -26.08 -23.87 -3.84
CA ILE A 252 -25.81 -22.62 -4.57
C ILE A 252 -26.26 -22.75 -6.03
N ALA A 253 -26.05 -23.90 -6.67
CA ALA A 253 -26.48 -24.14 -8.05
C ALA A 253 -28.00 -24.05 -8.20
N ARG A 254 -28.76 -24.60 -7.24
CA ARG A 254 -30.23 -24.64 -7.24
C ARG A 254 -30.91 -23.36 -6.75
N ALA A 255 -30.25 -22.63 -5.85
CA ALA A 255 -30.79 -21.41 -5.27
C ALA A 255 -30.88 -20.26 -6.29
N ASP A 256 -31.87 -19.39 -6.15
CA ASP A 256 -31.93 -18.15 -6.91
C ASP A 256 -31.02 -17.07 -6.30
N ALA A 257 -30.64 -16.06 -7.08
CA ALA A 257 -29.85 -14.95 -6.55
C ALA A 257 -30.65 -14.17 -5.49
N GLY A 258 -30.07 -14.00 -4.30
CA GLY A 258 -30.68 -13.39 -3.13
C GLY A 258 -31.18 -14.39 -2.09
N ASP A 259 -31.25 -15.68 -2.44
CA ASP A 259 -31.73 -16.73 -1.55
C ASP A 259 -30.86 -16.92 -0.30
N THR A 260 -31.47 -17.48 0.73
CA THR A 260 -30.78 -17.92 1.94
C THR A 260 -30.61 -19.44 1.94
N ILE A 261 -29.36 -19.87 2.09
CA ILE A 261 -28.94 -21.26 2.20
C ILE A 261 -28.48 -21.47 3.64
N VAL A 262 -29.17 -22.34 4.36
CA VAL A 262 -28.82 -22.75 5.72
C VAL A 262 -28.02 -24.03 5.65
N VAL A 263 -26.83 -24.05 6.24
CA VAL A 263 -25.93 -25.20 6.27
C VAL A 263 -25.86 -25.73 7.68
N ASP A 264 -26.28 -26.98 7.89
CA ASP A 264 -26.25 -27.65 9.18
C ASP A 264 -24.85 -28.15 9.55
N GLY A 265 -24.61 -28.34 10.84
CA GLY A 265 -23.35 -28.86 11.37
C GLY A 265 -22.91 -30.14 10.64
N GLY A 266 -21.67 -30.13 10.17
CA GLY A 266 -21.10 -31.15 9.31
C GLY A 266 -19.76 -30.67 8.75
N ARG A 267 -19.01 -31.57 8.12
CA ARG A 267 -17.77 -31.25 7.39
C ARG A 267 -18.06 -31.25 5.90
N TYR A 268 -17.71 -30.16 5.24
CA TYR A 268 -17.90 -29.91 3.82
C TYR A 268 -16.53 -29.66 3.18
N SER A 269 -16.26 -30.34 2.06
CA SER A 269 -15.00 -30.17 1.34
C SER A 269 -14.97 -28.81 0.65
N GLY A 270 -13.86 -28.09 0.80
CA GLY A 270 -13.47 -27.01 -0.09
C GLY A 270 -12.69 -27.54 -1.30
N PRO A 271 -12.25 -26.65 -2.22
CA PRO A 271 -12.47 -25.21 -2.22
C PRO A 271 -13.89 -24.82 -2.67
N LEU A 272 -14.53 -23.90 -1.93
CA LEU A 272 -15.87 -23.40 -2.23
C LEU A 272 -15.79 -22.08 -3.02
N LEU A 273 -16.36 -22.07 -4.24
CA LEU A 273 -16.47 -20.87 -5.08
C LEU A 273 -17.92 -20.35 -5.10
N ILE A 274 -18.13 -19.11 -4.66
CA ILE A 274 -19.44 -18.46 -4.58
C ILE A 274 -19.56 -17.42 -5.70
N GLU A 275 -20.10 -17.85 -6.83
CA GLU A 275 -20.35 -17.04 -8.04
C GLU A 275 -21.80 -16.54 -8.17
N LYS A 276 -22.64 -16.81 -7.18
CA LYS A 276 -24.03 -16.35 -7.12
C LYS A 276 -24.24 -15.52 -5.86
N SER A 277 -24.94 -14.39 -5.98
CA SER A 277 -25.30 -13.55 -4.82
C SER A 277 -26.25 -14.33 -3.90
N VAL A 278 -25.77 -14.85 -2.77
CA VAL A 278 -26.57 -15.66 -1.83
C VAL A 278 -26.21 -15.33 -0.39
N ARG A 279 -27.07 -15.73 0.55
CA ARG A 279 -26.80 -15.68 1.98
C ARG A 279 -26.54 -17.09 2.49
N LEU A 280 -25.30 -17.39 2.85
CA LEU A 280 -24.89 -18.64 3.47
C LEU A 280 -24.90 -18.48 4.99
N VAL A 281 -25.71 -19.28 5.68
CA VAL A 281 -25.89 -19.25 7.14
C VAL A 281 -25.61 -20.62 7.73
N GLY A 282 -24.52 -20.74 8.46
CA GLY A 282 -24.14 -21.93 9.20
C GLY A 282 -24.90 -22.05 10.52
N ARG A 283 -25.47 -23.23 10.77
CA ARG A 283 -26.15 -23.61 12.01
C ARG A 283 -25.40 -24.76 12.65
N ASN A 284 -25.06 -24.62 13.94
CA ASN A 284 -24.22 -25.58 14.67
C ASN A 284 -22.80 -25.73 14.09
N ALA A 285 -22.20 -24.60 13.69
CA ALA A 285 -20.79 -24.49 13.27
C ALA A 285 -20.36 -25.49 12.18
N PRO A 286 -21.00 -25.49 10.99
CA PRO A 286 -20.52 -26.27 9.85
C PRO A 286 -19.07 -25.90 9.49
N VAL A 287 -18.29 -26.91 9.13
CA VAL A 287 -16.88 -26.81 8.79
C VAL A 287 -16.72 -26.85 7.27
N ILE A 288 -16.14 -25.82 6.68
CA ILE A 288 -15.63 -25.85 5.30
C ILE A 288 -14.12 -26.08 5.40
N ASP A 289 -13.66 -27.21 4.86
CA ASP A 289 -12.27 -27.65 5.01
C ASP A 289 -11.55 -27.70 3.66
N GLY A 290 -10.48 -26.93 3.51
CA GLY A 290 -9.66 -26.90 2.29
C GLY A 290 -8.64 -28.04 2.20
N GLU A 291 -8.60 -28.95 3.19
CA GLU A 291 -7.74 -30.14 3.21
C GLU A 291 -6.24 -29.86 3.05
N GLY A 292 -5.81 -28.66 3.44
CA GLY A 292 -4.42 -28.22 3.35
C GLY A 292 -4.00 -27.75 1.95
N ASN A 293 -4.95 -27.43 1.07
CA ASN A 293 -4.64 -27.01 -0.30
C ASN A 293 -5.36 -25.72 -0.70
N GLY A 294 -4.61 -24.75 -1.21
CA GLY A 294 -5.17 -23.54 -1.82
C GLY A 294 -6.01 -22.67 -0.88
N THR A 295 -6.90 -21.88 -1.50
CA THR A 295 -7.87 -21.04 -0.78
C THR A 295 -9.16 -21.81 -0.48
N VAL A 296 -9.64 -21.76 0.76
CA VAL A 296 -10.79 -22.57 1.22
C VAL A 296 -12.12 -22.05 0.67
N VAL A 297 -12.37 -20.74 0.75
CA VAL A 297 -13.59 -20.10 0.24
C VAL A 297 -13.24 -18.90 -0.63
N THR A 298 -13.87 -18.78 -1.80
CA THR A 298 -13.76 -17.60 -2.68
C THR A 298 -15.14 -16.99 -2.94
N ILE A 299 -15.32 -15.72 -2.59
CA ILE A 299 -16.50 -14.93 -2.93
C ILE A 299 -16.21 -14.13 -4.21
N ALA A 300 -16.86 -14.51 -5.31
CA ALA A 300 -16.73 -13.89 -6.63
C ALA A 300 -17.98 -13.10 -7.07
N ALA A 301 -19.11 -13.27 -6.37
CA ALA A 301 -20.34 -12.51 -6.61
C ALA A 301 -20.56 -11.38 -5.60
N PRO A 302 -21.22 -10.28 -6.01
CA PRO A 302 -21.56 -9.19 -5.09
C PRO A 302 -22.66 -9.60 -4.12
N ASP A 303 -22.82 -8.83 -3.05
CA ASP A 303 -23.95 -8.94 -2.10
C ASP A 303 -24.04 -10.31 -1.40
N VAL A 304 -22.94 -11.08 -1.38
CA VAL A 304 -22.84 -12.35 -0.67
C VAL A 304 -22.74 -12.12 0.83
N ARG A 305 -23.50 -12.89 1.61
CA ARG A 305 -23.35 -12.95 3.07
C ARG A 305 -22.88 -14.32 3.50
N LEU A 306 -21.83 -14.39 4.31
CA LEU A 306 -21.26 -15.63 4.83
C LEU A 306 -21.21 -15.54 6.35
N SER A 307 -21.95 -16.41 7.03
CA SER A 307 -22.17 -16.33 8.47
C SER A 307 -22.19 -17.68 9.16
N GLY A 308 -21.54 -17.83 10.32
CA GLY A 308 -21.68 -18.99 11.20
C GLY A 308 -20.87 -20.24 10.81
N PHE A 309 -19.80 -20.10 10.02
CA PHE A 309 -18.97 -21.22 9.57
C PHE A 309 -17.65 -21.33 10.35
N VAL A 310 -17.12 -22.54 10.44
CA VAL A 310 -15.70 -22.79 10.68
C VAL A 310 -15.02 -22.98 9.32
N ILE A 311 -14.04 -22.18 9.00
CA ILE A 311 -13.29 -22.22 7.74
C ILE A 311 -11.85 -22.62 8.09
N ARG A 312 -11.40 -23.76 7.57
CA ARG A 312 -10.11 -24.33 7.99
C ARG A 312 -9.35 -25.03 6.89
N GLY A 313 -8.08 -25.31 7.16
CA GLY A 313 -7.26 -26.17 6.32
C GLY A 313 -6.93 -25.52 4.98
N SER A 314 -6.58 -24.22 4.96
CA SER A 314 -6.01 -23.63 3.73
C SER A 314 -4.66 -24.28 3.41
N GLY A 315 -4.17 -24.06 2.19
CA GLY A 315 -2.78 -24.31 1.84
C GLY A 315 -1.79 -23.46 2.66
N ASP A 316 -0.50 -23.74 2.48
CA ASP A 316 0.61 -23.13 3.22
C ASP A 316 1.60 -22.38 2.31
N VAL A 317 1.23 -22.12 1.05
CA VAL A 317 2.09 -21.44 0.07
C VAL A 317 1.91 -19.91 0.15
N LEU A 318 2.88 -19.24 0.78
CA LEU A 318 2.89 -17.77 0.94
C LEU A 318 2.72 -17.00 -0.38
N GLY A 319 3.41 -17.44 -1.45
CA GLY A 319 3.37 -16.75 -2.75
C GLY A 319 2.03 -16.86 -3.48
N ARG A 320 1.23 -17.90 -3.20
CA ARG A 320 -0.14 -18.05 -3.71
C ARG A 320 -1.17 -17.34 -2.86
N GLU A 321 -0.77 -16.90 -1.66
CA GLU A 321 -1.63 -16.25 -0.68
C GLU A 321 -2.81 -17.15 -0.26
N ASP A 322 -2.55 -18.44 -0.08
CA ASP A 322 -3.56 -19.44 0.30
C ASP A 322 -4.38 -18.96 1.51
N SER A 323 -5.66 -18.66 1.28
CA SER A 323 -6.51 -17.95 2.24
C SER A 323 -7.62 -18.84 2.77
N GLY A 324 -8.07 -18.59 4.01
CA GLY A 324 -9.34 -19.11 4.49
C GLY A 324 -10.49 -18.55 3.66
N LEU A 325 -10.51 -17.24 3.46
CA LEU A 325 -11.51 -16.56 2.64
C LEU A 325 -10.88 -15.49 1.75
N LEU A 326 -11.14 -15.60 0.45
CA LEU A 326 -10.80 -14.58 -0.55
C LEU A 326 -12.07 -13.91 -1.09
N VAL A 327 -12.15 -12.59 -1.01
CA VAL A 327 -13.28 -11.80 -1.53
C VAL A 327 -12.80 -10.94 -2.70
N ARG A 328 -13.46 -11.11 -3.85
CA ARG A 328 -13.14 -10.41 -5.11
C ARG A 328 -14.30 -9.61 -5.69
N ALA A 329 -15.36 -9.43 -4.91
CA ALA A 329 -16.59 -8.76 -5.31
C ALA A 329 -17.08 -7.78 -4.23
N PRO A 330 -17.85 -6.74 -4.60
CA PRO A 330 -18.27 -5.70 -3.68
C PRO A 330 -19.41 -6.14 -2.75
N ARG A 331 -19.59 -5.40 -1.65
CA ARG A 331 -20.73 -5.53 -0.71
C ARG A 331 -20.86 -6.92 -0.08
N ALA A 332 -19.75 -7.61 0.11
CA ALA A 332 -19.76 -8.85 0.88
C ALA A 332 -19.95 -8.56 2.37
N VAL A 333 -20.64 -9.46 3.08
CA VAL A 333 -20.73 -9.43 4.55
C VAL A 333 -20.21 -10.75 5.09
N VAL A 334 -19.10 -10.70 5.82
CA VAL A 334 -18.43 -11.84 6.43
C VAL A 334 -18.54 -11.69 7.94
N GLU A 335 -19.39 -12.49 8.58
CA GLU A 335 -19.68 -12.32 10.00
C GLU A 335 -19.77 -13.59 10.82
N LYS A 336 -19.35 -13.56 12.09
CA LYS A 336 -19.53 -14.69 13.03
C LYS A 336 -18.93 -16.01 12.54
N ASN A 337 -17.83 -15.96 11.80
CA ASN A 337 -17.10 -17.14 11.35
C ASN A 337 -15.86 -17.36 12.21
N ALA A 338 -15.42 -18.62 12.31
CA ALA A 338 -14.15 -19.01 12.90
C ALA A 338 -13.19 -19.47 11.80
N PHE A 339 -11.98 -18.91 11.77
CA PHE A 339 -10.92 -19.29 10.85
C PHE A 339 -9.82 -19.99 11.65
N GLU A 340 -9.59 -21.26 11.33
CA GLU A 340 -8.67 -22.13 12.07
C GLU A 340 -7.68 -22.76 11.10
N ASP A 341 -6.39 -22.83 11.47
CA ASP A 341 -5.38 -23.48 10.62
C ASP A 341 -5.37 -22.93 9.18
N VAL A 342 -5.44 -21.60 9.06
CA VAL A 342 -5.36 -20.88 7.77
C VAL A 342 -4.08 -20.07 7.67
N LEU A 343 -3.44 -20.05 6.50
CA LEU A 343 -2.24 -19.27 6.27
C LEU A 343 -2.58 -17.78 6.25
N PHE A 344 -3.45 -17.37 5.32
CA PHE A 344 -4.12 -16.07 5.32
C PHE A 344 -5.56 -16.22 5.80
N GLY A 345 -6.08 -15.25 6.56
CA GLY A 345 -7.44 -15.32 7.11
C GLY A 345 -8.49 -14.86 6.10
N VAL A 346 -8.85 -13.57 6.17
CA VAL A 346 -9.77 -12.90 5.25
C VAL A 346 -8.98 -11.92 4.38
N THR A 347 -8.97 -12.19 3.07
CA THR A 347 -8.27 -11.40 2.06
C THR A 347 -9.29 -10.71 1.15
N LEU A 348 -9.30 -9.38 1.15
CA LEU A 348 -10.14 -8.54 0.29
C LEU A 348 -9.29 -8.00 -0.86
N GLN A 349 -9.63 -8.39 -2.10
CA GLN A 349 -8.94 -7.93 -3.31
C GLN A 349 -9.95 -7.23 -4.23
N ARG A 350 -9.92 -5.89 -4.25
CA ARG A 350 -10.88 -5.07 -5.03
C ARG A 350 -12.35 -5.34 -4.64
N ALA A 351 -12.61 -5.47 -3.35
CA ALA A 351 -13.90 -5.80 -2.77
C ALA A 351 -14.45 -4.63 -1.93
N PRO A 352 -14.86 -3.51 -2.55
CA PRO A 352 -15.31 -2.34 -1.82
C PRO A 352 -16.63 -2.60 -1.09
N GLU A 353 -16.95 -1.75 -0.11
CA GLU A 353 -18.17 -1.81 0.70
C GLU A 353 -18.33 -3.14 1.47
N THR A 354 -17.22 -3.85 1.69
CA THR A 354 -17.23 -5.13 2.41
C THR A 354 -17.25 -4.90 3.92
N VAL A 355 -18.06 -5.71 4.62
CA VAL A 355 -18.11 -5.74 6.08
C VAL A 355 -17.52 -7.05 6.58
N VAL A 356 -16.48 -6.98 7.40
CA VAL A 356 -15.88 -8.12 8.10
C VAL A 356 -16.07 -7.89 9.59
N ARG A 357 -16.97 -8.66 10.23
CA ARG A 357 -17.29 -8.44 11.65
C ARG A 357 -17.50 -9.66 12.50
N ASP A 358 -17.22 -9.56 13.80
CA ASP A 358 -17.47 -10.63 14.77
C ASP A 358 -16.83 -11.99 14.42
N ASN A 359 -15.73 -11.98 13.64
CA ASN A 359 -15.03 -13.22 13.27
C ASN A 359 -13.89 -13.53 14.26
N ASP A 360 -13.58 -14.82 14.43
CA ASP A 360 -12.39 -15.29 15.16
C ASP A 360 -11.38 -15.83 14.15
N LEU A 361 -10.17 -15.28 14.13
CA LEU A 361 -9.14 -15.62 13.14
C LEU A 361 -7.87 -16.07 13.85
N GLN A 362 -7.43 -17.28 13.52
CA GLN A 362 -6.18 -17.86 14.00
C GLN A 362 -5.39 -18.44 12.83
N SER A 363 -4.09 -18.11 12.77
CA SER A 363 -3.21 -18.63 11.73
C SER A 363 -2.79 -20.08 12.00
N LYS A 364 -2.14 -20.70 11.00
CA LYS A 364 -1.42 -21.97 11.16
C LYS A 364 -0.35 -21.85 12.26
N PRO A 365 -0.02 -22.95 12.97
CA PRO A 365 1.02 -22.98 14.00
C PRO A 365 2.44 -22.95 13.39
N LEU A 366 2.76 -21.86 12.70
CA LEU A 366 4.04 -21.61 12.03
C LEU A 366 4.83 -20.53 12.78
N ASP A 367 6.12 -20.37 12.46
CA ASP A 367 6.91 -19.22 12.91
C ASP A 367 6.38 -17.91 12.29
N LEU A 368 6.55 -16.80 13.01
CA LEU A 368 5.99 -15.49 12.62
C LEU A 368 6.33 -15.08 11.18
N ALA A 369 7.55 -15.36 10.70
CA ALA A 369 7.97 -15.04 9.33
C ALA A 369 7.26 -15.86 8.25
N ARG A 370 6.75 -17.05 8.61
CA ARG A 370 6.07 -17.99 7.71
C ARG A 370 4.54 -17.86 7.75
N ARG A 371 3.99 -17.13 8.72
CA ARG A 371 2.55 -16.87 8.82
C ARG A 371 2.10 -15.89 7.74
N GLY A 372 0.84 -16.03 7.30
CA GLY A 372 0.17 -15.05 6.45
C GLY A 372 -0.57 -13.99 7.27
N ASP A 373 -1.18 -13.05 6.54
CA ASP A 373 -1.95 -11.95 7.13
C ASP A 373 -3.37 -12.42 7.40
N LEU A 374 -3.87 -12.19 8.62
CA LEU A 374 -5.19 -12.69 9.02
C LEU A 374 -6.32 -11.80 8.51
N ILE A 375 -6.07 -10.50 8.37
CA ILE A 375 -6.95 -9.63 7.61
C ILE A 375 -6.09 -8.82 6.66
N ARG A 376 -6.41 -8.88 5.37
CA ARG A 376 -5.73 -8.12 4.33
C ARG A 376 -6.73 -7.37 3.46
N VAL A 377 -6.57 -6.05 3.38
CA VAL A 377 -7.41 -5.19 2.54
C VAL A 377 -6.55 -4.61 1.42
N TRP A 378 -6.88 -4.91 0.16
CA TRP A 378 -6.13 -4.48 -1.02
C TRP A 378 -7.06 -3.82 -2.05
N TYR A 379 -6.83 -2.54 -2.34
CA TYR A 379 -7.63 -1.72 -3.28
C TYR A 379 -9.14 -1.82 -3.04
N SER A 380 -9.59 -1.78 -1.79
CA SER A 380 -10.97 -1.99 -1.39
C SER A 380 -11.46 -0.83 -0.51
N ASP A 381 -12.19 0.10 -1.12
CA ASP A 381 -12.73 1.28 -0.45
C ASP A 381 -13.99 0.95 0.38
N ASP A 382 -14.34 1.82 1.33
CA ASP A 382 -15.58 1.73 2.11
C ASP A 382 -15.69 0.43 2.95
N VAL A 383 -14.56 -0.15 3.35
CA VAL A 383 -14.51 -1.38 4.13
C VAL A 383 -14.71 -1.11 5.62
N THR A 384 -15.52 -1.95 6.26
CA THR A 384 -15.70 -1.98 7.71
C THR A 384 -15.12 -3.26 8.31
N LEU A 385 -14.15 -3.10 9.21
CA LEU A 385 -13.57 -4.16 10.05
C LEU A 385 -14.01 -3.95 11.49
N GLU A 386 -14.89 -4.79 12.01
CA GLU A 386 -15.54 -4.57 13.32
C GLU A 386 -15.48 -5.79 14.24
N SER A 387 -15.10 -5.61 15.52
CA SER A 387 -15.28 -6.65 16.55
C SER A 387 -14.63 -8.00 16.24
N ASN A 388 -13.61 -8.04 15.38
CA ASN A 388 -12.91 -9.29 15.04
C ASN A 388 -11.86 -9.63 16.11
N ARG A 389 -11.65 -10.93 16.37
CA ARG A 389 -10.57 -11.45 17.20
C ARG A 389 -9.49 -12.05 16.31
N ILE A 390 -8.27 -11.55 16.40
CA ILE A 390 -7.14 -11.89 15.53
C ILE A 390 -6.00 -12.39 16.41
N ARG A 391 -5.57 -13.63 16.22
CA ARG A 391 -4.66 -14.32 17.13
C ARG A 391 -3.55 -15.00 16.36
N ASP A 392 -2.32 -14.79 16.78
CA ASP A 392 -1.16 -15.55 16.31
C ASP A 392 -1.01 -15.52 14.77
N GLY A 393 -1.37 -14.41 14.12
CA GLY A 393 -1.14 -14.16 12.69
C GLY A 393 0.16 -13.44 12.39
N ARG A 394 0.42 -13.10 11.12
CA ARG A 394 1.48 -12.13 10.79
C ARG A 394 0.99 -10.71 11.00
N ASP A 395 0.09 -10.21 10.14
CA ASP A 395 -0.41 -8.84 10.22
C ASP A 395 -1.94 -8.75 10.07
N MET A 396 -2.52 -7.65 10.55
CA MET A 396 -3.72 -7.04 9.97
C MET A 396 -3.29 -5.85 9.11
N VAL A 397 -3.41 -5.95 7.79
CA VAL A 397 -2.82 -5.01 6.83
C VAL A 397 -3.85 -4.39 5.88
N LEU A 398 -3.78 -3.08 5.70
CA LEU A 398 -4.69 -2.29 4.88
C LEU A 398 -3.90 -1.44 3.88
N TRP A 399 -4.13 -1.67 2.59
CA TRP A 399 -3.33 -1.18 1.48
C TRP A 399 -4.18 -0.48 0.42
N PHE A 400 -3.74 0.69 -0.04
CA PHE A 400 -4.29 1.42 -1.19
C PHE A 400 -5.81 1.62 -1.17
N SER A 401 -6.37 1.90 0.01
CA SER A 401 -7.82 1.90 0.22
C SER A 401 -8.31 3.14 0.99
N LYS A 402 -9.54 3.57 0.74
CA LYS A 402 -10.14 4.80 1.27
C LYS A 402 -11.39 4.55 2.09
N ARG A 403 -11.74 5.47 2.99
CA ARG A 403 -12.99 5.45 3.77
C ARG A 403 -13.14 4.16 4.60
N LEU A 404 -12.07 3.82 5.32
CA LEU A 404 -12.00 2.61 6.12
C LEU A 404 -12.53 2.86 7.53
N THR A 405 -13.30 1.91 8.07
CA THR A 405 -13.70 1.89 9.47
C THR A 405 -13.13 0.66 10.14
N VAL A 406 -12.21 0.83 11.09
CA VAL A 406 -11.56 -0.26 11.85
C VAL A 406 -11.91 -0.06 13.31
N ARG A 407 -12.88 -0.82 13.85
CA ARG A 407 -13.39 -0.58 15.19
C ARG A 407 -13.56 -1.82 16.06
N ALA A 408 -13.32 -1.69 17.36
CA ALA A 408 -13.55 -2.73 18.35
C ALA A 408 -12.81 -4.08 18.10
N ASN A 409 -11.79 -4.11 17.25
CA ASN A 409 -11.04 -5.32 16.95
C ASN A 409 -10.03 -5.63 18.07
N ARG A 410 -9.72 -6.91 18.24
CA ARG A 410 -8.76 -7.42 19.22
C ARG A 410 -7.67 -8.20 18.49
N ALA A 411 -6.42 -7.73 18.51
CA ALA A 411 -5.32 -8.38 17.80
C ALA A 411 -4.08 -8.58 18.68
N HIS A 412 -3.56 -9.80 18.72
CA HIS A 412 -2.37 -10.15 19.51
C HIS A 412 -1.53 -11.27 18.92
N GLY A 413 -0.27 -11.37 19.38
CA GLY A 413 0.66 -12.44 18.99
C GLY A 413 1.17 -12.34 17.55
N GLY A 414 0.97 -11.19 16.89
CA GLY A 414 1.43 -10.94 15.52
C GLY A 414 2.60 -9.98 15.42
N ARG A 415 3.00 -9.68 14.18
CA ARG A 415 4.03 -8.69 13.87
C ARG A 415 3.43 -7.29 13.92
N TYR A 416 2.45 -6.99 13.07
CA TYR A 416 1.69 -5.74 13.15
C TYR A 416 0.25 -6.03 13.58
N GLY A 417 -0.13 -5.54 14.77
CA GLY A 417 -1.52 -5.60 15.23
C GLY A 417 -2.47 -4.83 14.30
N LEU A 418 -1.98 -3.73 13.71
CA LEU A 418 -2.64 -2.97 12.65
C LEU A 418 -1.59 -2.26 11.77
N HIS A 419 -1.69 -2.39 10.45
CA HIS A 419 -0.73 -1.81 9.51
C HIS A 419 -1.44 -1.11 8.34
N PHE A 420 -1.18 0.18 8.16
CA PHE A 420 -1.70 0.98 7.04
C PHE A 420 -0.58 1.31 6.06
N MET A 421 -0.84 1.15 4.75
CA MET A 421 0.00 1.71 3.68
C MET A 421 -0.87 2.37 2.60
N TYR A 422 -0.61 3.65 2.33
CA TYR A 422 -1.28 4.39 1.24
C TYR A 422 -2.81 4.44 1.37
N CYS A 423 -3.29 4.61 2.61
CA CYS A 423 -4.71 4.70 2.93
C CYS A 423 -5.16 6.15 3.16
N GLN A 424 -6.46 6.39 3.03
CA GLN A 424 -7.00 7.73 3.19
C GLN A 424 -8.39 7.76 3.84
N ASP A 425 -8.66 8.79 4.63
CA ASP A 425 -9.97 9.08 5.24
C ASP A 425 -10.46 7.89 6.10
N ALA A 426 -9.64 7.45 7.06
CA ALA A 426 -9.92 6.25 7.86
C ALA A 426 -10.21 6.56 9.33
N ARG A 427 -11.06 5.75 9.95
CA ARG A 427 -11.39 5.78 11.39
C ARG A 427 -10.93 4.50 12.06
N VAL A 428 -10.14 4.63 13.13
CA VAL A 428 -9.57 3.53 13.92
C VAL A 428 -10.00 3.71 15.37
N GLU A 429 -11.02 2.98 15.80
CA GLU A 429 -11.75 3.29 17.04
C GLU A 429 -11.84 2.09 18.00
N SER A 430 -11.52 2.29 19.27
CA SER A 430 -11.78 1.30 20.34
C SER A 430 -11.15 -0.09 20.10
N ASN A 431 -10.05 -0.18 19.36
CA ASN A 431 -9.34 -1.45 19.13
C ASN A 431 -8.40 -1.76 20.31
N HIS A 432 -8.14 -3.04 20.55
CA HIS A 432 -7.18 -3.53 21.54
C HIS A 432 -6.08 -4.34 20.85
N LEU A 433 -4.85 -3.80 20.86
CA LEU A 433 -3.68 -4.34 20.16
C LEU A 433 -2.57 -4.62 21.19
N TRP A 434 -2.35 -5.88 21.53
CA TRP A 434 -1.43 -6.22 22.63
C TRP A 434 -0.51 -7.40 22.32
N ASP A 435 0.63 -7.46 23.01
CA ASP A 435 1.63 -8.52 22.86
C ASP A 435 1.98 -8.81 21.36
N ASN A 436 2.01 -7.78 20.52
CA ASN A 436 2.50 -7.84 19.13
C ASN A 436 3.95 -7.33 19.05
N SER A 437 4.61 -7.52 17.90
CA SER A 437 5.88 -6.84 17.66
C SER A 437 5.70 -5.31 17.56
N VAL A 438 4.61 -4.88 16.93
CA VAL A 438 4.16 -3.49 16.80
C VAL A 438 2.64 -3.46 16.97
N GLY A 439 2.13 -2.53 17.78
CA GLY A 439 0.70 -2.34 18.01
C GLY A 439 0.00 -1.87 16.74
N ALA A 440 0.15 -0.59 16.40
CA ALA A 440 -0.33 0.02 15.17
C ALA A 440 0.79 0.78 14.44
N PHE A 441 0.87 0.64 13.12
CA PHE A 441 1.82 1.39 12.30
C PHE A 441 1.12 1.99 11.08
N LEU A 442 1.13 3.32 10.98
CA LEU A 442 0.46 4.10 9.95
C LEU A 442 1.48 4.70 8.98
N MET A 443 1.44 4.31 7.70
CA MET A 443 2.43 4.70 6.71
C MET A 443 1.81 5.32 5.46
N TYR A 444 2.41 6.40 4.96
CA TYR A 444 2.08 7.01 3.66
C TYR A 444 0.60 7.36 3.49
N SER A 445 -0.08 7.66 4.60
CA SER A 445 -1.55 7.77 4.65
C SER A 445 -1.97 9.16 5.11
N ARG A 446 -3.22 9.55 4.80
CA ARG A 446 -3.74 10.89 5.14
C ARG A 446 -5.15 10.86 5.72
N HIS A 447 -5.44 11.82 6.60
CA HIS A 447 -6.73 11.93 7.29
C HIS A 447 -7.13 10.63 8.01
N VAL A 448 -6.24 10.11 8.86
CA VAL A 448 -6.52 8.95 9.70
C VAL A 448 -6.79 9.42 11.13
N ALA A 449 -7.98 9.12 11.63
CA ALA A 449 -8.38 9.37 13.00
C ALA A 449 -8.28 8.06 13.80
N MET A 450 -7.48 8.06 14.86
CA MET A 450 -7.26 6.94 15.76
C MET A 450 -7.67 7.35 17.18
N THR A 451 -8.83 6.86 17.61
CA THR A 451 -9.48 7.32 18.85
C THR A 451 -9.84 6.17 19.80
N GLY A 452 -9.53 6.29 21.08
CA GLY A 452 -10.04 5.35 22.08
C GLY A 452 -9.40 3.96 22.08
N ASN A 453 -8.22 3.78 21.47
CA ASN A 453 -7.60 2.46 21.31
C ASN A 453 -6.67 2.10 22.48
N TRP A 454 -6.58 0.80 22.79
CA TRP A 454 -5.65 0.22 23.75
C TRP A 454 -4.48 -0.45 23.04
N LEU A 455 -3.25 -0.01 23.34
CA LEU A 455 -2.02 -0.55 22.78
C LEU A 455 -1.07 -0.94 23.90
N GLU A 456 -1.01 -2.24 24.21
CA GLU A 456 -0.37 -2.73 25.43
C GLU A 456 0.77 -3.73 25.15
N ARG A 457 1.93 -3.57 25.78
CA ARG A 457 3.04 -4.55 25.77
C ARG A 457 3.51 -4.99 24.37
N ASN A 458 3.49 -4.11 23.38
CA ASN A 458 4.07 -4.42 22.08
C ASN A 458 5.60 -4.23 22.14
N ARG A 459 6.36 -5.33 22.18
CA ARG A 459 7.81 -5.32 22.53
C ARG A 459 8.72 -6.09 21.57
N GLY A 460 8.34 -6.21 20.29
CA GLY A 460 9.21 -6.82 19.29
C GLY A 460 10.44 -5.98 18.92
N ALA A 461 11.11 -6.33 17.83
CA ALA A 461 12.36 -5.68 17.40
C ALA A 461 12.22 -4.16 17.22
N SER A 462 11.06 -3.68 16.77
CA SER A 462 10.70 -2.25 16.71
C SER A 462 9.89 -1.80 17.93
N GLY A 463 8.93 -2.60 18.40
CA GLY A 463 8.28 -2.43 19.71
C GLY A 463 7.44 -1.15 19.88
N HIS A 464 6.87 -0.63 18.79
CA HIS A 464 6.04 0.56 18.83
C HIS A 464 4.62 0.24 19.32
N GLY A 465 4.07 1.07 20.21
CA GLY A 465 2.63 1.14 20.46
C GLY A 465 1.94 1.69 19.21
N ILE A 466 2.10 2.99 18.95
CA ILE A 466 1.63 3.67 17.74
C ILE A 466 2.84 4.19 16.96
N GLY A 467 2.97 3.84 15.69
CA GLY A 467 3.98 4.42 14.79
C GLY A 467 3.36 5.18 13.63
N LEU A 468 3.93 6.33 13.30
CA LEU A 468 3.52 7.20 12.20
C LEU A 468 4.73 7.47 11.31
N LYS A 469 4.59 7.16 10.01
CA LYS A 469 5.60 7.46 9.00
C LYS A 469 4.96 8.09 7.76
N ASP A 470 5.43 9.26 7.37
CA ASP A 470 4.90 9.96 6.19
C ASP A 470 3.37 10.15 6.25
N MET A 471 2.85 10.49 7.43
CA MET A 471 1.43 10.73 7.68
C MET A 471 1.08 12.21 7.55
N ASP A 472 -0.05 12.50 6.88
CA ASP A 472 -0.60 13.86 6.80
C ASP A 472 -1.95 13.96 7.50
N ALA A 473 -2.11 15.01 8.31
CA ALA A 473 -3.33 15.28 9.09
C ALA A 473 -3.85 14.06 9.89
N ALA A 474 -2.95 13.42 10.65
CA ALA A 474 -3.32 12.37 11.60
C ALA A 474 -4.02 12.97 12.85
N GLN A 475 -5.03 12.29 13.38
CA GLN A 475 -5.70 12.65 14.62
C GLN A 475 -5.61 11.48 15.59
N ILE A 476 -4.78 11.60 16.63
CA ILE A 476 -4.53 10.55 17.61
C ILE A 476 -5.10 11.02 18.95
N ALA A 477 -6.27 10.53 19.33
CA ALA A 477 -6.99 11.04 20.49
C ALA A 477 -7.44 9.96 21.48
N ASP A 478 -7.43 10.26 22.78
CA ASP A 478 -8.05 9.41 23.80
C ASP A 478 -7.53 7.94 23.82
N ASN A 479 -6.31 7.67 23.35
CA ASN A 479 -5.75 6.32 23.32
C ASN A 479 -4.99 5.98 24.61
N VAL A 480 -4.96 4.70 24.99
CA VAL A 480 -4.15 4.16 26.09
C VAL A 480 -2.98 3.36 25.50
N VAL A 481 -1.76 3.85 25.72
CA VAL A 481 -0.52 3.29 25.20
C VAL A 481 0.38 2.88 26.36
N LEU A 482 0.38 1.59 26.69
CA LEU A 482 0.88 1.08 27.96
C LEU A 482 1.98 0.02 27.78
N GLY A 483 3.13 0.19 28.42
CA GLY A 483 4.10 -0.91 28.56
C GLY A 483 4.81 -1.36 27.27
N ASN A 484 4.79 -0.54 26.22
CA ASN A 484 5.47 -0.81 24.95
C ASN A 484 6.97 -0.44 25.05
N ARG A 485 7.79 -0.87 24.09
CA ARG A 485 9.19 -0.40 24.03
C ARG A 485 9.22 1.09 23.68
N ILE A 486 8.53 1.49 22.63
CA ILE A 486 8.29 2.89 22.28
C ILE A 486 6.77 3.09 22.30
N GLY A 487 6.25 4.01 23.12
CA GLY A 487 4.82 4.29 23.18
C GLY A 487 4.32 4.82 21.83
N VAL A 488 4.78 6.01 21.46
CA VAL A 488 4.45 6.66 20.19
C VAL A 488 5.72 6.95 19.40
N PHE A 489 5.74 6.66 18.09
CA PHE A 489 6.83 6.97 17.18
C PHE A 489 6.33 7.86 16.04
N VAL A 490 7.04 8.96 15.77
CA VAL A 490 6.64 9.93 14.75
C VAL A 490 7.82 10.30 13.84
N GLU A 491 7.70 9.95 12.56
CA GLU A 491 8.67 10.26 11.50
C GLU A 491 7.98 10.96 10.32
N ASN A 492 8.53 12.10 9.88
CA ASN A 492 8.06 12.88 8.74
C ASN A 492 6.53 13.04 8.67
N SER A 493 5.90 13.17 9.83
CA SER A 493 4.44 13.12 9.98
C SER A 493 3.90 14.37 10.65
N ARG A 494 2.64 14.70 10.35
CA ARG A 494 1.89 15.83 10.92
C ARG A 494 0.55 15.38 11.47
N GLY A 495 0.20 15.84 12.66
CA GLY A 495 -1.06 15.53 13.28
C GLY A 495 -1.29 16.18 14.64
N THR A 496 -2.43 15.84 15.23
CA THR A 496 -2.82 16.24 16.59
C THR A 496 -2.84 15.02 17.49
N PHE A 497 -2.24 15.16 18.67
CA PHE A 497 -2.19 14.16 19.72
C PHE A 497 -2.88 14.74 20.94
N GLU A 498 -4.07 14.25 21.27
CA GLU A 498 -4.90 14.83 22.31
C GLU A 498 -5.42 13.81 23.32
N ARG A 499 -5.34 14.11 24.63
CA ARG A 499 -5.93 13.26 25.69
C ARG A 499 -5.47 11.80 25.67
N ASN A 500 -4.30 11.50 25.11
CA ASN A 500 -3.75 10.15 25.15
C ASN A 500 -3.08 9.88 26.51
N ILE A 501 -3.19 8.65 27.00
CA ILE A 501 -2.45 8.15 28.16
C ILE A 501 -1.29 7.32 27.64
N VAL A 502 -0.07 7.80 27.82
CA VAL A 502 1.17 7.15 27.41
C VAL A 502 1.94 6.79 28.68
N ALA A 503 1.88 5.52 29.10
CA ALA A 503 2.34 5.12 30.41
C ALA A 503 3.25 3.88 30.42
N HIS A 504 4.24 3.85 31.32
CA HIS A 504 5.11 2.69 31.56
C HIS A 504 5.84 2.13 30.32
N ASN A 505 6.02 2.94 29.27
CA ASN A 505 6.79 2.55 28.09
C ASN A 505 8.29 2.74 28.37
N GLU A 506 9.19 2.03 27.68
CA GLU A 506 10.64 2.32 27.86
C GLU A 506 10.97 3.74 27.40
N VAL A 507 10.37 4.16 26.28
CA VAL A 507 10.31 5.56 25.82
C VAL A 507 8.84 5.90 25.54
N GLY A 508 8.30 6.97 26.14
CA GLY A 508 6.92 7.39 25.94
C GLY A 508 6.64 7.83 24.51
N LEU A 509 7.42 8.78 24.01
CA LEU A 509 7.32 9.30 22.64
C LEU A 509 8.70 9.43 22.01
N THR A 510 8.93 8.78 20.87
CA THR A 510 10.08 9.03 20.01
C THR A 510 9.64 9.90 18.84
N ILE A 511 10.32 11.03 18.63
CA ILE A 511 10.01 11.94 17.51
C ILE A 511 11.28 12.32 16.77
N LEU A 512 11.23 12.21 15.44
CA LEU A 512 12.35 12.59 14.57
C LEU A 512 12.26 14.08 14.19
N PRO A 513 13.40 14.76 13.92
CA PRO A 513 13.44 16.15 13.51
C PRO A 513 12.68 16.48 12.21
N SER A 514 12.33 15.46 11.42
CA SER A 514 11.48 15.58 10.23
C SER A 514 10.00 15.78 10.57
N ALA A 515 9.54 15.31 11.74
CA ALA A 515 8.17 15.45 12.20
C ALA A 515 7.94 16.87 12.77
N ARG A 516 7.32 17.73 11.96
CA ARG A 516 7.14 19.17 12.21
C ARG A 516 5.68 19.56 12.06
N GLY A 517 5.19 20.47 12.91
CA GLY A 517 3.81 20.95 12.88
C GLY A 517 2.82 20.03 13.61
N ASN A 518 3.30 19.18 14.52
CA ASN A 518 2.46 18.37 15.38
C ASN A 518 2.02 19.17 16.61
N ARG A 519 0.84 18.86 17.14
CA ARG A 519 0.34 19.42 18.40
C ARG A 519 0.11 18.31 19.42
N PHE A 520 0.76 18.42 20.57
CA PHE A 520 0.62 17.53 21.70
C PHE A 520 -0.11 18.28 22.82
N GLU A 521 -1.40 18.01 22.95
CA GLU A 521 -2.30 18.76 23.83
C GLU A 521 -2.96 17.83 24.85
N ARG A 522 -2.92 18.17 26.14
CA ARG A 522 -3.67 17.43 27.17
C ARG A 522 -3.37 15.92 27.22
N ASN A 523 -2.17 15.48 26.85
CA ASN A 523 -1.79 14.07 27.00
C ASN A 523 -1.25 13.80 28.41
N SER A 524 -1.24 12.55 28.83
CA SER A 524 -0.65 12.12 30.11
C SER A 524 0.54 11.21 29.85
N PHE A 525 1.74 11.70 30.15
CA PHE A 525 2.98 10.94 30.10
C PHE A 525 3.32 10.46 31.52
N VAL A 526 3.10 9.18 31.79
CA VAL A 526 3.10 8.63 33.16
C VAL A 526 4.15 7.53 33.31
N GLU A 527 5.17 7.76 34.13
CA GLU A 527 6.16 6.75 34.53
C GLU A 527 6.79 5.99 33.33
N ASN A 528 7.00 6.69 32.21
CA ASN A 528 7.80 6.15 31.12
C ASN A 528 9.28 6.19 31.51
N GLY A 529 10.08 5.27 30.98
CA GLY A 529 11.51 5.26 31.24
C GLY A 529 12.19 6.56 30.80
N GLU A 530 11.82 7.04 29.61
CA GLU A 530 12.11 8.38 29.10
C GLU A 530 10.79 8.94 28.58
N GLN A 531 10.38 10.14 28.98
CA GLN A 531 9.07 10.68 28.57
C GLN A 531 9.03 10.94 27.06
N VAL A 532 10.04 11.65 26.54
CA VAL A 532 10.14 12.02 25.12
C VAL A 532 11.60 11.96 24.67
N ALA A 533 11.89 11.11 23.69
CA ALA A 533 13.20 11.01 23.02
C ALA A 533 13.17 11.72 21.67
N ILE A 534 14.19 12.53 21.39
CA ILE A 534 14.36 13.22 20.10
C ILE A 534 15.59 12.68 19.40
N VAL A 535 15.37 11.82 18.39
CA VAL A 535 16.45 11.08 17.75
C VAL A 535 17.06 11.89 16.61
N GLY A 536 18.35 12.24 16.73
CA GLY A 536 19.13 12.84 15.64
C GLY A 536 19.13 14.38 15.58
N ALA A 537 18.63 15.08 16.61
CA ALA A 537 18.83 16.53 16.76
C ALA A 537 19.69 16.85 17.98
N SER A 538 20.53 17.88 17.85
CA SER A 538 21.31 18.49 18.94
C SER A 538 20.71 19.83 19.41
N GLY A 539 19.45 20.11 19.08
CA GLY A 539 18.80 21.42 19.19
C GLY A 539 17.36 21.37 19.71
N ARG A 540 16.77 22.57 19.90
CA ARG A 540 15.37 22.76 20.34
C ARG A 540 14.40 22.42 19.19
N MET A 541 13.38 21.61 19.49
CA MET A 541 12.32 21.22 18.57
C MET A 541 11.12 22.18 18.70
N THR A 542 11.30 23.44 18.29
CA THR A 542 10.26 24.49 18.40
C THR A 542 9.12 24.38 17.38
N THR A 543 9.23 23.46 16.43
CA THR A 543 8.28 23.32 15.31
C THR A 543 7.04 22.51 15.66
N ASN A 544 6.99 21.93 16.86
CA ASN A 544 5.83 21.20 17.37
C ASN A 544 5.32 21.93 18.62
N ALA A 545 4.01 21.96 18.79
CA ALA A 545 3.36 22.63 19.92
C ALA A 545 3.11 21.63 21.05
N TRP A 546 3.36 22.07 22.28
CA TRP A 546 3.14 21.30 23.50
C TRP A 546 2.36 22.18 24.46
N GLN A 547 1.20 21.71 24.91
CA GLN A 547 0.36 22.50 25.80
C GLN A 547 -0.50 21.61 26.69
N GLY A 548 -0.51 21.88 27.99
CA GLY A 548 -1.49 21.27 28.89
C GLY A 548 -1.26 19.79 29.09
N ASN A 549 -0.06 19.24 28.83
CA ASN A 549 0.19 17.83 29.07
C ASN A 549 0.53 17.60 30.55
N TYR A 550 0.14 16.44 31.06
CA TYR A 550 0.59 15.94 32.36
C TYR A 550 1.88 15.15 32.19
N TRP A 551 2.83 15.36 33.11
CA TRP A 551 4.12 14.69 33.14
C TRP A 551 4.37 14.19 34.56
N SER A 552 4.54 12.88 34.75
CA SER A 552 4.69 12.33 36.12
C SER A 552 5.98 12.76 36.82
N ASP A 553 6.96 13.28 36.07
CA ASP A 553 8.20 13.84 36.58
C ASP A 553 8.22 15.38 36.63
N TYR A 554 7.09 16.04 36.35
CA TYR A 554 6.93 17.47 36.64
C TYR A 554 6.89 17.71 38.15
N ARG A 555 7.67 18.69 38.61
CA ARG A 555 7.84 19.04 40.03
C ARG A 555 7.54 20.52 40.31
N GLY A 556 6.81 21.19 39.40
CA GLY A 556 6.37 22.55 39.62
C GLY A 556 5.21 22.62 40.61
N TYR A 557 4.70 23.84 40.79
CA TYR A 557 3.64 24.15 41.75
C TYR A 557 2.53 24.90 41.01
N ASP A 558 1.34 24.84 41.59
CA ASP A 558 0.11 25.49 41.14
C ASP A 558 -0.37 26.34 42.32
N VAL A 559 -0.01 27.63 42.27
CA VAL A 559 -0.24 28.59 43.37
C VAL A 559 -1.66 29.15 43.31
N ASP A 560 -2.23 29.31 42.11
CA ASP A 560 -3.57 29.86 41.92
C ASP A 560 -4.68 28.79 41.97
N GLY A 561 -4.32 27.51 41.95
CA GLY A 561 -5.21 26.37 42.10
C GLY A 561 -6.03 26.06 40.86
N ASP A 562 -5.60 26.50 39.67
CA ASP A 562 -6.32 26.31 38.41
C ASP A 562 -6.14 24.91 37.78
N GLY A 563 -5.28 24.07 38.39
CA GLY A 563 -4.96 22.72 37.95
C GLY A 563 -3.84 22.66 36.89
N GLN A 564 -3.25 23.81 36.55
CA GLN A 564 -2.08 23.96 35.68
C GLN A 564 -0.88 24.42 36.52
N GLY A 565 0.31 24.01 36.11
CA GLY A 565 1.53 24.42 36.78
C GLY A 565 1.97 25.82 36.34
N ASP A 566 2.31 26.67 37.31
CA ASP A 566 2.83 28.04 37.08
C ASP A 566 4.22 28.06 36.42
N GLN A 567 4.92 26.92 36.43
CA GLN A 567 6.22 26.76 35.80
C GLN A 567 6.11 25.89 34.55
N ALA A 568 6.74 26.33 33.47
CA ALA A 568 6.80 25.51 32.26
C ALA A 568 7.53 24.17 32.52
N TYR A 569 7.02 23.10 31.93
CA TYR A 569 7.75 21.82 31.90
C TYR A 569 8.83 21.86 30.83
N GLU A 570 10.06 21.54 31.25
CA GLU A 570 11.25 21.56 30.43
C GLU A 570 12.09 20.29 30.68
N PRO A 571 12.11 19.31 29.73
CA PRO A 571 12.90 18.11 29.90
C PRO A 571 14.38 18.47 29.98
N SER A 572 14.96 18.24 31.16
CA SER A 572 16.31 18.71 31.48
C SER A 572 17.07 17.72 32.35
N ARG A 573 17.23 16.48 31.87
CA ARG A 573 18.18 15.52 32.47
C ARG A 573 19.50 15.55 31.70
N LEU A 574 20.58 15.86 32.40
CA LEU A 574 21.92 15.97 31.81
C LEU A 574 22.40 14.59 31.36
N PHE A 575 22.06 13.55 32.13
CA PHE A 575 22.42 12.18 31.81
C PHE A 575 21.75 11.67 30.53
N GLU A 576 20.48 11.99 30.30
CA GLU A 576 19.77 11.57 29.07
C GLU A 576 20.47 12.12 27.83
N ARG A 577 20.93 13.38 27.85
CA ARG A 577 21.73 13.95 26.75
C ARG A 577 23.10 13.28 26.56
N LEU A 578 23.71 12.78 27.64
CA LEU A 578 24.94 12.00 27.55
C LEU A 578 24.67 10.62 26.96
N ALA A 579 23.59 9.98 27.39
CA ALA A 579 23.14 8.68 26.91
C ALA A 579 22.70 8.71 25.43
N ASP A 580 22.17 9.83 24.95
CA ASP A 580 21.85 10.03 23.52
C ASP A 580 23.10 10.08 22.64
N ARG A 581 24.22 10.60 23.17
CA ARG A 581 25.51 10.62 22.46
C ARG A 581 26.26 9.30 22.56
N ASN A 582 26.01 8.53 23.61
CA ASN A 582 26.64 7.24 23.83
C ASN A 582 25.63 6.27 24.46
N ALA A 583 25.01 5.44 23.61
CA ALA A 583 23.99 4.49 24.01
C ALA A 583 24.45 3.52 25.11
N ALA A 584 25.77 3.24 25.23
CA ALA A 584 26.30 2.39 26.29
C ALA A 584 26.10 2.97 27.70
N LEU A 585 25.96 4.30 27.81
CA LEU A 585 25.70 4.94 29.09
C LEU A 585 24.33 4.58 29.65
N ARG A 586 23.36 4.15 28.83
CA ARG A 586 22.03 3.74 29.30
C ARG A 586 22.06 2.60 30.31
N LEU A 587 23.13 1.78 30.33
CA LEU A 587 23.35 0.74 31.33
C LEU A 587 23.40 1.30 32.76
N PHE A 588 23.84 2.55 32.92
CA PHE A 588 24.02 3.18 34.22
C PHE A 588 22.79 3.94 34.71
N ARG A 589 21.65 3.87 34.02
CA ARG A 589 20.48 4.74 34.29
C ARG A 589 19.95 4.65 35.72
N GLU A 590 19.97 3.45 36.29
CA GLU A 590 19.50 3.19 37.66
C GLU A 590 20.63 3.33 38.71
N ASN A 591 21.82 3.83 38.31
CA ASN A 591 22.95 3.99 39.22
C ASN A 591 22.80 5.29 40.04
N PRO A 592 23.09 5.29 41.35
CA PRO A 592 23.07 6.49 42.19
C PRO A 592 23.90 7.66 41.64
N SER A 593 24.97 7.38 40.89
CA SER A 593 25.83 8.38 40.26
C SER A 593 25.07 9.24 39.23
N VAL A 594 24.09 8.65 38.54
CA VAL A 594 23.24 9.36 37.58
C VAL A 594 22.29 10.32 38.29
N ALA A 595 21.67 9.87 39.38
CA ALA A 595 20.85 10.72 40.23
C ALA A 595 21.63 11.92 40.78
N ALA A 596 22.91 11.71 41.15
CA ALA A 596 23.80 12.78 41.57
C ALA A 596 24.14 13.78 40.45
N ILE A 597 24.38 13.30 39.23
CA ILE A 597 24.62 14.16 38.04
C ILE A 597 23.39 15.01 37.73
N ASP A 598 22.19 14.42 37.72
CA ASP A 598 20.95 15.14 37.45
C ASP A 598 20.58 16.11 38.60
N PHE A 599 20.94 15.79 39.85
CA PHE A 599 20.87 16.73 40.96
C PHE A 599 21.83 17.92 40.77
N ALA A 600 23.09 17.64 40.43
CA ALA A 600 24.09 18.69 40.20
C ALA A 600 23.69 19.62 39.04
N SER A 601 23.12 19.10 37.95
CA SER A 601 22.63 19.92 36.84
C SER A 601 21.44 20.81 37.19
N ARG A 602 20.72 20.49 38.26
CA ARG A 602 19.61 21.32 38.79
C ARG A 602 20.11 22.44 39.69
N VAL A 603 21.08 22.16 40.56
CA VAL A 603 21.62 23.12 41.52
C VAL A 603 22.52 24.17 40.85
N PHE A 604 23.29 23.77 39.83
CA PHE A 604 24.28 24.64 39.19
C PHE A 604 23.86 25.02 37.77
N PRO A 605 23.52 26.30 37.50
CA PRO A 605 23.06 26.77 36.19
C PRO A 605 24.02 26.48 35.04
N VAL A 606 25.33 26.37 35.31
CA VAL A 606 26.37 26.08 34.31
C VAL A 606 26.21 24.70 33.64
N PHE A 607 25.59 23.75 34.36
CA PHE A 607 25.36 22.39 33.86
C PHE A 607 23.93 22.19 33.34
N LYS A 608 23.06 23.20 33.44
CA LYS A 608 21.65 23.07 33.06
C LYS A 608 21.54 22.92 31.53
N PRO A 609 21.02 21.78 31.04
CA PRO A 609 20.87 21.57 29.62
C PRO A 609 19.83 22.53 29.01
N LYS A 610 20.10 23.06 27.80
CA LYS A 610 19.04 23.74 27.02
C LYS A 610 17.91 22.73 26.78
N PRO A 611 16.66 23.06 27.14
CA PRO A 611 15.54 22.12 27.04
C PRO A 611 15.20 21.93 25.57
N THR A 612 14.84 20.71 25.20
CA THR A 612 14.56 20.33 23.81
C THR A 612 13.19 20.78 23.34
N PHE A 613 12.20 20.82 24.23
CA PHE A 613 10.90 21.47 24.05
C PHE A 613 10.45 22.08 25.38
N THR A 614 9.35 22.84 25.34
CA THR A 614 8.77 23.48 26.51
C THR A 614 7.25 23.32 26.43
N ASP A 615 6.62 22.83 27.49
CA ASP A 615 5.17 22.89 27.69
C ASP A 615 4.89 24.03 28.68
N ALA A 616 4.22 25.08 28.21
CA ALA A 616 4.09 26.33 28.95
C ALA A 616 3.16 26.23 30.18
N ALA A 617 2.20 25.31 30.14
CA ALA A 617 1.17 25.18 31.17
C ALA A 617 0.90 23.68 31.40
N PRO A 618 1.86 22.94 32.00
CA PRO A 618 1.68 21.51 32.26
C PRO A 618 0.54 21.28 33.25
N ARG A 619 -0.20 20.17 33.13
CA ARG A 619 -1.27 19.84 34.08
C ARG A 619 -0.72 19.25 35.37
N MET A 620 -1.36 19.56 36.50
CA MET A 620 -1.02 19.00 37.80
C MET A 620 -1.55 17.58 38.01
N THR A 621 -2.58 17.19 37.25
CA THR A 621 -3.21 15.87 37.34
C THR A 621 -3.29 15.20 35.96
N PRO A 622 -3.14 13.86 35.90
CA PRO A 622 -3.28 13.14 34.65
C PRO A 622 -4.71 13.24 34.14
N VAL A 623 -4.87 13.15 32.81
CA VAL A 623 -6.17 13.01 32.18
C VAL A 623 -6.75 11.66 32.56
N ALA A 624 -7.97 11.70 33.10
CA ALA A 624 -8.73 10.49 33.42
C ALA A 624 -9.07 9.74 32.12
N SER A 625 -8.84 8.43 32.08
CA SER A 625 -9.34 7.62 30.97
C SER A 625 -10.84 7.46 31.11
N SER A 626 -11.58 7.74 30.04
CA SER A 626 -12.99 7.34 29.91
C SER A 626 -13.15 5.91 29.41
N LEU A 627 -12.05 5.24 29.03
CA LEU A 627 -12.07 3.88 28.50
C LEU A 627 -12.11 2.86 29.64
N GLU A 628 -13.04 1.90 29.52
CA GLU A 628 -13.00 0.72 30.38
C GLU A 628 -11.75 -0.12 30.08
N PRO A 629 -11.05 -0.65 31.11
CA PRO A 629 -9.97 -1.60 30.90
C PRO A 629 -10.47 -2.84 30.17
N PRO A 630 -9.74 -3.37 29.17
CA PRO A 630 -10.15 -4.59 28.48
C PRO A 630 -10.24 -5.75 29.48
N ARG A 631 -11.40 -6.43 29.52
CA ARG A 631 -11.65 -7.58 30.41
C ARG A 631 -10.58 -8.65 30.20
N ARG A 632 -9.66 -8.80 31.17
CA ARG A 632 -8.73 -9.92 31.20
C ARG A 632 -9.50 -11.18 31.58
N ALA A 633 -9.36 -12.25 30.79
CA ALA A 633 -9.70 -13.58 31.29
C ALA A 633 -8.92 -13.75 32.60
N ALA A 634 -9.63 -14.06 33.70
CA ALA A 634 -9.03 -14.22 35.00
C ALA A 634 -7.97 -15.32 34.93
N ARG A 635 -6.71 -14.94 34.70
CA ARG A 635 -5.59 -15.80 35.05
C ARG A 635 -5.68 -15.89 36.56
N LEU A 636 -5.90 -17.11 37.09
CA LEU A 636 -5.79 -17.36 38.52
C LEU A 636 -4.56 -16.59 39.00
N PRO A 637 -4.71 -15.61 39.90
CA PRO A 637 -3.58 -14.80 40.30
C PRO A 637 -2.55 -15.76 40.85
N TRP A 638 -1.29 -15.58 40.48
CA TRP A 638 -0.17 -16.40 40.96
C TRP A 638 -0.12 -16.41 42.49
N LEU A 639 -0.81 -15.48 43.16
CA LEU A 639 -1.12 -15.47 44.57
C LEU A 639 -1.92 -16.69 45.07
N VAL A 640 -2.80 -17.33 44.28
CA VAL A 640 -3.51 -18.57 44.66
C VAL A 640 -2.58 -19.78 44.55
N VAL A 641 -1.69 -19.79 43.56
CA VAL A 641 -0.65 -20.83 43.43
C VAL A 641 0.46 -20.63 44.48
N ALA A 642 0.87 -19.39 44.74
CA ALA A 642 1.84 -19.03 45.77
C ALA A 642 1.26 -19.21 47.18
N ALA A 643 -0.02 -18.89 47.41
CA ALA A 643 -0.71 -19.22 48.65
C ALA A 643 -0.90 -20.74 48.79
N GLY A 644 -1.18 -21.46 47.69
CA GLY A 644 -1.20 -22.92 47.69
C GLY A 644 0.17 -23.55 48.01
N MET A 645 1.25 -22.96 47.52
CA MET A 645 2.63 -23.36 47.84
C MET A 645 3.06 -22.97 49.25
N LEU A 646 2.56 -21.84 49.79
CA LEU A 646 2.74 -21.43 51.19
C LEU A 646 1.86 -22.22 52.17
N CYS A 647 0.76 -22.84 51.70
CA CYS A 647 -0.09 -23.76 52.48
C CYS A 647 0.34 -25.23 52.34
N TRP A 648 1.29 -25.55 51.47
CA TRP A 648 1.83 -26.91 51.35
C TRP A 648 2.55 -27.42 52.62
N PRO A 649 3.28 -26.57 53.38
CA PRO A 649 3.86 -26.97 54.66
C PRO A 649 2.81 -27.28 55.74
N THR A 650 1.64 -26.61 55.71
CA THR A 650 0.58 -26.84 56.70
C THR A 650 -0.26 -28.09 56.41
N VAL A 651 -0.46 -28.46 55.14
CA VAL A 651 -1.15 -29.72 54.80
C VAL A 651 -0.30 -30.96 55.13
N VAL A 652 1.03 -30.86 55.03
CA VAL A 652 1.95 -31.94 55.45
C VAL A 652 2.10 -32.00 56.98
N LEU A 653 2.02 -30.87 57.69
CA LEU A 653 2.02 -30.84 59.17
C LEU A 653 0.69 -31.27 59.81
N VAL A 654 -0.45 -31.08 59.14
CA VAL A 654 -1.77 -31.48 59.68
C VAL A 654 -2.13 -32.91 59.26
N GLY A 655 -1.66 -33.39 58.10
CA GLY A 655 -1.80 -34.78 57.66
C GLY A 655 -1.02 -35.80 58.50
N SER A 656 -0.09 -35.35 59.35
CA SER A 656 0.69 -36.18 60.28
C SER A 656 0.07 -36.27 61.69
N LEU A 657 -1.07 -35.60 61.95
CA LEU A 657 -1.74 -35.61 63.26
C LEU A 657 -3.04 -36.44 63.31
N VAL A 658 -3.48 -37.04 62.20
CA VAL A 658 -4.68 -37.89 62.18
C VAL A 658 -4.46 -39.15 61.33
N ALA A 659 -3.78 -40.14 61.89
CA ALA A 659 -4.04 -41.55 61.57
C ALA A 659 -3.59 -42.47 62.73
N PRO A 660 -4.31 -43.57 62.99
CA PRO A 660 -4.29 -44.25 64.28
C PRO A 660 -3.13 -45.23 64.42
N ARG A 661 -2.64 -45.35 65.66
CA ARG A 661 -1.72 -46.40 66.11
C ARG A 661 -2.27 -47.78 65.77
N SER A 662 -1.51 -48.57 65.02
CA SER A 662 -1.54 -50.03 65.13
C SER A 662 -0.11 -50.54 65.31
N ARG A 663 0.08 -51.29 66.40
CA ARG A 663 1.27 -52.07 66.71
C ARG A 663 1.23 -53.35 65.89
N THR A 664 2.36 -53.76 65.32
CA THR A 664 2.93 -55.11 65.49
C THR A 664 4.31 -55.23 64.83
N SER A 665 5.30 -55.51 65.70
CA SER A 665 6.48 -56.39 65.54
C SER A 665 7.34 -56.37 64.26
N SER A 666 8.54 -55.78 64.42
CA SER A 666 9.91 -56.35 64.25
C SER A 666 10.05 -57.80 63.75
N PRO A 667 11.20 -58.24 63.17
CA PRO A 667 12.59 -57.77 63.39
C PRO A 667 13.35 -57.51 62.06
N SER A 668 14.60 -57.08 61.89
CA SER A 668 15.88 -56.88 62.60
C SER A 668 16.78 -56.25 61.51
N GLY A 669 17.81 -55.45 61.69
CA GLY A 669 18.68 -55.09 62.81
C GLY A 669 20.04 -54.69 62.21
N ALA A 670 20.63 -53.63 62.77
CA ALA A 670 22.05 -53.20 62.73
C ALA A 670 22.67 -52.76 61.37
N GLY A 671 23.41 -51.65 61.25
CA GLY A 671 23.83 -50.61 62.21
C GLY A 671 24.70 -49.52 61.55
N THR A 672 24.68 -48.32 62.17
CA THR A 672 25.78 -47.31 62.36
C THR A 672 26.58 -46.83 61.13
N SER A 673 26.38 -45.61 60.62
CA SER A 673 26.77 -44.26 61.11
C SER A 673 28.20 -43.83 60.71
N ASP A 674 28.32 -42.84 59.82
CA ASP A 674 29.00 -41.55 60.04
C ASP A 674 29.10 -40.77 58.70
N ILE A 675 28.35 -39.67 58.56
CA ILE A 675 28.79 -38.24 58.61
C ILE A 675 29.39 -37.72 57.28
N GLU A 676 28.60 -36.81 56.70
CA GLU A 676 28.88 -35.70 55.78
C GLU A 676 30.34 -35.26 55.57
N ARG A 677 30.73 -35.04 54.31
CA ARG A 677 30.93 -33.70 53.67
C ARG A 677 31.78 -33.85 52.41
N GLU A 678 31.21 -33.51 51.26
CA GLU A 678 31.97 -33.24 50.02
C GLU A 678 32.01 -31.73 49.80
N GLU A 679 33.20 -31.16 49.95
CA GLU A 679 33.56 -29.82 49.47
C GLU A 679 34.89 -29.92 48.72
N THR A 680 34.92 -29.33 47.53
CA THR A 680 36.10 -28.74 46.86
C THR A 680 37.41 -29.54 46.76
N SER A 681 37.88 -29.76 45.52
CA SER A 681 39.30 -29.57 45.15
C SER A 681 39.44 -29.77 43.63
N ARG A 682 40.00 -28.82 42.87
CA ARG A 682 41.45 -28.61 42.67
C ARG A 682 42.22 -29.93 42.50
N HIS A 683 42.74 -30.14 41.30
CA HIS A 683 43.88 -31.02 41.08
C HIS A 683 44.97 -30.23 40.39
N GLY A 684 46.19 -30.38 40.89
CA GLY A 684 47.41 -29.87 40.29
C GLY A 684 48.57 -30.84 40.52
N ILE A 685 49.60 -30.64 39.68
CA ILE A 685 51.03 -31.00 39.85
C ILE A 685 51.30 -32.49 39.53
N VAL A 686 52.27 -32.87 38.68
CA VAL A 686 53.77 -32.87 38.82
C VAL A 686 54.41 -32.82 37.40
N SER A 687 55.21 -31.80 37.03
CA SER A 687 56.70 -31.70 36.99
C SER A 687 57.50 -32.78 36.22
N GLU A 688 58.23 -32.35 35.17
CA GLU A 688 59.61 -32.82 34.87
C GLU A 688 60.46 -31.70 34.21
N LYS A 689 61.78 -31.80 34.35
CA LYS A 689 62.82 -30.76 34.23
C LYS A 689 63.64 -30.82 32.91
N ALA A 690 64.07 -29.64 32.47
CA ALA A 690 65.41 -29.22 31.97
C ALA A 690 66.07 -29.85 30.70
N ILE A 691 66.43 -28.98 29.73
CA ILE A 691 67.81 -28.81 29.19
C ILE A 691 68.08 -27.32 28.85
N ARG A 692 69.28 -26.86 29.27
CA ARG A 692 70.06 -25.61 29.05
C ARG A 692 70.25 -25.20 27.57
N ALA A 693 70.85 -24.09 27.09
CA ALA A 693 71.39 -22.78 27.51
C ALA A 693 71.66 -22.04 26.16
N ASN A 694 71.57 -20.71 26.00
CA ASN A 694 72.64 -19.71 26.20
C ASN A 694 72.12 -18.36 25.66
N GLY A 695 72.41 -17.24 26.34
CA GLY A 695 72.34 -15.88 25.74
C GLY A 695 73.60 -15.59 24.90
N PRO A 696 73.99 -14.31 24.65
CA PRO A 696 73.35 -13.05 25.07
C PRO A 696 73.45 -11.88 24.04
N ARG A 697 73.00 -10.67 24.48
CA ARG A 697 73.35 -9.29 24.02
C ARG A 697 72.67 -8.77 22.74
N GLY A 698 72.24 -7.51 22.62
CA GLY A 698 72.32 -6.31 23.47
C GLY A 698 71.12 -5.39 23.16
N ASP A 699 70.68 -4.57 24.12
CA ASP A 699 70.96 -3.11 24.22
C ASP A 699 70.41 -2.31 23.02
N SER A 700 69.67 -1.21 23.16
CA SER A 700 69.42 -0.32 24.30
C SER A 700 68.36 0.74 23.93
N THR A 701 67.56 1.14 24.93
CA THR A 701 67.09 2.52 25.28
C THR A 701 66.38 3.38 24.22
N SER A 702 65.12 3.79 24.45
CA SER A 702 64.67 4.97 25.25
C SER A 702 65.00 6.31 24.54
N THR A 703 64.23 7.38 24.54
CA THR A 703 63.09 7.86 25.34
C THR A 703 62.53 9.13 24.68
N ALA A 704 61.35 9.54 25.14
CA ALA A 704 60.61 10.76 24.78
C ALA A 704 61.35 12.10 24.91
N SER A 705 60.87 13.11 24.17
CA SER A 705 60.68 14.50 24.67
C SER A 705 59.93 15.38 23.66
N ASP A 706 58.85 16.02 24.10
CA ASP A 706 58.33 17.33 23.63
C ASP A 706 58.92 18.38 24.60
N PRO A 707 59.32 19.64 24.22
CA PRO A 707 58.34 20.72 24.01
C PRO A 707 58.74 21.94 23.10
N ARG A 708 57.71 22.64 22.62
CA ARG A 708 57.60 24.10 22.28
C ARG A 708 58.42 24.72 21.13
N GLY A 709 57.73 25.48 20.25
CA GLY A 709 58.36 26.54 19.45
C GLY A 709 57.52 27.12 18.30
N ALA A 710 56.89 28.26 18.56
CA ALA A 710 56.66 29.44 17.71
C ALA A 710 56.02 29.36 16.29
N ILE A 711 55.07 30.28 16.12
CA ILE A 711 54.35 30.69 14.91
C ILE A 711 55.29 31.43 13.95
N ALA A 712 55.24 31.10 12.66
CA ALA A 712 55.77 31.94 11.59
C ALA A 712 54.73 32.05 10.45
N GLU A 713 54.28 33.27 10.18
CA GLU A 713 53.50 33.63 8.99
C GLU A 713 54.39 33.56 7.73
N PRO A 714 53.88 33.15 6.56
CA PRO A 714 54.54 33.44 5.29
C PRO A 714 53.92 34.70 4.67
N THR A 715 54.64 35.82 4.81
CA THR A 715 54.58 36.95 3.89
C THR A 715 55.28 36.53 2.58
N GLY A 716 54.57 36.62 1.46
CA GLY A 716 55.14 36.35 0.14
C GLY A 716 54.14 36.64 -0.97
N ARG A 717 54.35 37.75 -1.69
CA ARG A 717 53.63 38.10 -2.92
C ARG A 717 53.85 37.01 -3.98
N PRO A 718 52.87 36.73 -4.86
CA PRO A 718 53.04 35.76 -5.93
C PRO A 718 53.92 36.34 -7.05
N ASP A 719 55.03 35.66 -7.33
CA ASP A 719 55.87 35.91 -8.50
C ASP A 719 55.09 35.67 -9.80
N ALA A 720 55.04 36.72 -10.61
CA ALA A 720 54.56 36.72 -11.98
C ALA A 720 55.63 36.16 -12.91
N ALA A 721 55.79 34.84 -12.99
CA ALA A 721 56.64 34.20 -13.99
C ALA A 721 56.31 32.70 -14.18
N ASN A 722 55.07 32.39 -14.61
CA ASN A 722 54.82 31.16 -15.38
C ASN A 722 53.44 31.20 -16.08
N ALA A 723 53.17 32.30 -16.79
CA ALA A 723 52.08 32.37 -17.75
C ALA A 723 52.63 31.96 -19.13
N THR A 724 52.25 30.76 -19.59
CA THR A 724 52.13 30.28 -21.00
C THR A 724 52.48 28.78 -21.13
N ARG A 725 51.73 27.93 -20.41
CA ARG A 725 51.33 26.64 -20.99
C ARG A 725 49.88 26.80 -21.44
N PRO A 726 49.51 26.43 -22.67
CA PRO A 726 48.10 26.46 -23.07
C PRO A 726 47.32 25.64 -22.04
N LEU A 727 46.36 26.27 -21.36
CA LEU A 727 45.44 25.59 -20.46
C LEU A 727 44.77 24.49 -21.28
N SER A 728 45.04 23.22 -20.96
CA SER A 728 44.47 22.13 -21.76
C SER A 728 42.93 22.26 -21.75
N ASP A 729 42.33 21.97 -22.91
CA ASP A 729 40.87 22.01 -23.12
C ASP A 729 40.09 20.98 -22.25
N THR A 730 40.84 20.13 -21.55
CA THR A 730 40.34 19.08 -20.67
C THR A 730 40.05 19.61 -19.27
N ALA A 731 38.78 19.58 -18.87
CA ALA A 731 38.32 19.94 -17.52
C ALA A 731 38.59 18.82 -16.51
N LEU A 732 38.36 17.56 -16.91
CA LEU A 732 38.64 16.37 -16.10
C LEU A 732 39.31 15.31 -16.96
N ARG A 733 40.38 14.71 -16.43
CA ARG A 733 41.05 13.55 -17.02
C ARG A 733 41.18 12.46 -15.98
N VAL A 734 40.76 11.25 -16.33
CA VAL A 734 40.82 10.06 -15.49
C VAL A 734 41.56 8.99 -16.29
N ASP A 735 42.65 8.46 -15.74
CA ASP A 735 43.48 7.42 -16.34
C ASP A 735 43.63 6.25 -15.33
N GLY A 736 43.13 5.08 -15.71
CA GLY A 736 43.28 3.82 -14.97
C GLY A 736 42.69 3.80 -13.56
N LEU A 737 41.59 4.53 -13.33
CA LEU A 737 40.99 4.68 -12.01
C LEU A 737 40.47 3.33 -11.50
N THR A 738 41.09 2.82 -10.44
CA THR A 738 40.71 1.56 -9.80
C THR A 738 40.44 1.74 -8.32
N LYS A 739 39.29 1.27 -7.85
CA LYS A 739 38.89 1.30 -6.43
C LYS A 739 38.44 -0.08 -5.95
N ARG A 740 39.19 -0.63 -5.00
CA ARG A 740 38.88 -1.87 -4.29
C ARG A 740 38.48 -1.59 -2.83
N PHE A 741 37.44 -2.27 -2.36
CA PHE A 741 36.96 -2.29 -0.98
C PHE A 741 37.02 -3.71 -0.45
N ARG A 742 38.01 -4.04 0.38
CA ARG A 742 38.22 -5.40 0.91
C ARG A 742 38.16 -6.45 -0.21
N ARG A 743 37.04 -7.18 -0.35
CA ARG A 743 36.82 -8.24 -1.35
C ARG A 743 36.13 -7.78 -2.64
N VAL A 744 35.66 -6.54 -2.74
CA VAL A 744 34.87 -6.03 -3.87
C VAL A 744 35.65 -4.97 -4.65
N THR A 745 35.79 -5.15 -5.96
CA THR A 745 36.29 -4.10 -6.88
C THR A 745 35.12 -3.27 -7.37
N ALA A 746 34.99 -2.04 -6.86
CA ALA A 746 33.86 -1.16 -7.17
C ALA A 746 34.08 -0.31 -8.44
N VAL A 747 35.33 -0.04 -8.78
CA VAL A 747 35.74 0.59 -10.05
C VAL A 747 37.02 -0.11 -10.50
N ASP A 748 37.12 -0.44 -11.78
CA ASP A 748 38.20 -1.23 -12.33
C ASP A 748 38.69 -0.62 -13.65
N ASP A 749 39.91 -0.09 -13.65
CA ASP A 749 40.60 0.49 -14.81
C ASP A 749 39.78 1.51 -15.62
N LEU A 750 39.09 2.42 -14.95
CA LEU A 750 38.23 3.40 -15.61
C LEU A 750 39.05 4.59 -16.15
N SER A 751 38.99 4.83 -17.46
CA SER A 751 39.65 5.97 -18.13
C SER A 751 38.69 6.78 -19.00
N PHE A 752 38.66 8.10 -18.83
CA PHE A 752 37.87 9.04 -19.66
C PHE A 752 38.32 10.49 -19.46
N GLU A 753 37.95 11.35 -20.39
CA GLU A 753 38.17 12.79 -20.33
C GLU A 753 36.86 13.55 -20.47
N VAL A 754 36.76 14.74 -19.87
CA VAL A 754 35.64 15.68 -20.01
C VAL A 754 36.22 17.03 -20.44
N ARG A 755 35.69 17.59 -21.53
CA ARG A 755 36.11 18.91 -22.05
C ARG A 755 35.43 20.04 -21.27
N ARG A 756 36.01 21.24 -21.33
CA ARG A 756 35.40 22.43 -20.73
C ARG A 756 34.03 22.72 -21.37
N GLY A 757 33.03 22.99 -20.54
CA GLY A 757 31.65 23.29 -20.98
C GLY A 757 30.83 22.06 -21.39
N GLU A 758 31.42 20.86 -21.36
CA GLU A 758 30.74 19.61 -21.71
C GLU A 758 29.90 19.09 -20.54
N ALA A 759 28.73 18.51 -20.85
CA ALA A 759 27.93 17.74 -19.90
C ALA A 759 28.06 16.23 -20.17
N VAL A 760 28.75 15.52 -19.29
CA VAL A 760 28.97 14.07 -19.39
C VAL A 760 28.14 13.35 -18.33
N VAL A 761 27.46 12.26 -18.71
CA VAL A 761 26.74 11.41 -17.77
C VAL A 761 27.41 10.06 -17.58
N LEU A 762 27.58 9.64 -16.32
CA LEU A 762 27.87 8.26 -15.95
C LEU A 762 26.55 7.52 -15.85
N TRP A 763 26.25 6.68 -16.84
CA TRP A 763 25.01 5.92 -16.91
C TRP A 763 25.24 4.44 -16.61
N GLY A 764 24.39 3.83 -15.80
CA GLY A 764 24.49 2.42 -15.41
C GLY A 764 23.57 2.10 -14.24
N VAL A 765 23.34 0.81 -13.98
CA VAL A 765 22.48 0.33 -12.88
C VAL A 765 23.01 0.75 -11.50
N ASN A 766 22.18 0.56 -10.47
CA ASN A 766 22.62 0.69 -9.10
C ASN A 766 23.79 -0.28 -8.84
N GLY A 767 24.80 0.18 -8.10
CA GLY A 767 26.01 -0.62 -7.86
C GLY A 767 27.06 -0.63 -8.99
N ALA A 768 26.82 0.02 -10.15
CA ALA A 768 27.79 0.06 -11.26
C ALA A 768 29.08 0.86 -10.99
N GLY A 769 29.20 1.49 -9.83
CA GLY A 769 30.39 2.27 -9.41
C GLY A 769 30.27 3.79 -9.56
N LYS A 770 29.14 4.32 -10.04
CA LYS A 770 28.89 5.76 -10.32
C LYS A 770 29.27 6.69 -9.14
N THR A 771 28.63 6.50 -7.99
CA THR A 771 28.92 7.27 -6.76
C THR A 771 30.35 7.05 -6.25
N THR A 772 30.90 5.84 -6.42
CA THR A 772 32.29 5.53 -6.06
C THR A 772 33.28 6.34 -6.89
N VAL A 773 33.04 6.49 -8.20
CA VAL A 773 33.85 7.32 -9.10
C VAL A 773 33.83 8.77 -8.61
N LEU A 774 32.64 9.36 -8.39
CA LEU A 774 32.52 10.74 -7.91
C LEU A 774 33.26 10.96 -6.58
N ARG A 775 33.15 10.03 -5.63
CA ARG A 775 33.89 10.10 -4.35
C ARG A 775 35.41 9.99 -4.51
N CYS A 776 35.90 9.24 -5.50
CA CYS A 776 37.32 9.21 -5.84
C CYS A 776 37.80 10.56 -6.43
N LEU A 777 37.01 11.15 -7.33
CA LEU A 777 37.30 12.48 -7.92
C LEU A 777 37.31 13.59 -6.86
N LEU A 778 36.43 13.51 -5.85
CA LEU A 778 36.43 14.43 -4.70
C LEU A 778 37.62 14.21 -3.74
N GLY A 779 38.41 13.16 -3.95
CA GLY A 779 39.50 12.76 -3.04
C GLY A 779 38.99 12.29 -1.67
N LEU A 780 37.73 11.83 -1.58
CA LEU A 780 37.14 11.25 -0.37
C LEU A 780 37.49 9.76 -0.23
N LEU A 781 37.82 9.10 -1.33
CA LEU A 781 38.26 7.71 -1.35
C LEU A 781 39.65 7.61 -2.00
N PRO A 782 40.61 6.89 -1.38
CA PRO A 782 41.87 6.57 -2.03
C PRO A 782 41.63 5.58 -3.17
N HIS A 783 42.32 5.78 -4.29
CA HIS A 783 42.21 5.00 -5.52
C HIS A 783 43.59 4.78 -6.14
N GLN A 784 43.68 3.79 -7.02
CA GLN A 784 44.81 3.58 -7.93
C GLN A 784 44.53 4.27 -9.27
N GLY A 785 45.56 4.47 -10.08
CA GLY A 785 45.49 5.31 -11.29
C GLY A 785 45.68 6.80 -10.99
N SER A 786 45.30 7.65 -11.93
CA SER A 786 45.36 9.10 -11.78
C SER A 786 44.10 9.80 -12.26
N ALA A 787 43.59 10.73 -11.45
CA ALA A 787 42.56 11.66 -11.88
C ALA A 787 43.04 13.10 -11.68
N THR A 788 42.87 13.95 -12.68
CA THR A 788 43.20 15.38 -12.63
C THR A 788 42.01 16.23 -13.07
N VAL A 789 41.72 17.27 -12.31
CA VAL A 789 40.70 18.29 -12.62
C VAL A 789 41.41 19.61 -12.85
N PHE A 790 41.27 20.19 -14.05
CA PHE A 790 41.99 21.39 -14.50
C PHE A 790 43.50 21.33 -14.20
N GLY A 791 44.13 20.16 -14.46
CA GLY A 791 45.55 19.91 -14.19
C GLY A 791 45.91 19.61 -12.72
N HIS A 792 44.96 19.68 -11.78
CA HIS A 792 45.20 19.38 -10.37
C HIS A 792 44.81 17.94 -10.02
N ARG A 793 45.72 17.19 -9.36
CA ARG A 793 45.47 15.81 -8.95
C ARG A 793 44.36 15.68 -7.90
N CYS A 794 43.41 14.78 -8.16
CA CYS A 794 42.35 14.37 -7.25
C CYS A 794 42.91 13.32 -6.29
N ARG A 795 43.30 13.73 -5.07
CA ARG A 795 43.82 12.83 -4.03
C ARG A 795 43.34 13.26 -2.65
N ALA A 796 43.48 12.37 -1.66
CA ALA A 796 43.25 12.73 -0.26
C ALA A 796 44.09 13.97 0.09
N GLY A 797 43.43 15.03 0.56
CA GLY A 797 44.07 16.32 0.88
C GLY A 797 44.28 17.29 -0.30
N GLY A 798 43.89 16.94 -1.53
CA GLY A 798 44.03 17.78 -2.73
C GLY A 798 43.11 19.02 -2.74
N ARG A 799 43.45 20.07 -1.99
CA ARG A 799 42.64 21.30 -1.88
C ARG A 799 42.46 22.03 -3.22
N ALA A 800 43.48 22.04 -4.08
CA ALA A 800 43.44 22.72 -5.37
C ALA A 800 42.38 22.11 -6.32
N ALA A 801 42.32 20.79 -6.45
CA ALA A 801 41.30 20.10 -7.25
C ALA A 801 39.89 20.34 -6.69
N ARG A 802 39.70 20.23 -5.36
CA ARG A 802 38.38 20.45 -4.73
C ARG A 802 37.85 21.88 -4.85
N ARG A 803 38.72 22.89 -4.99
CA ARG A 803 38.30 24.28 -5.22
C ARG A 803 37.66 24.46 -6.60
N MET A 804 38.01 23.61 -7.56
CA MET A 804 37.46 23.66 -8.91
C MET A 804 36.15 22.89 -9.07
N LEU A 805 35.68 22.20 -8.02
CA LEU A 805 34.53 21.29 -8.05
C LEU A 805 33.40 21.76 -7.11
N GLY A 806 32.20 21.87 -7.67
CA GLY A 806 30.95 21.83 -6.90
C GLY A 806 30.43 20.40 -6.84
N TYR A 807 29.83 19.98 -5.72
CA TYR A 807 29.28 18.63 -5.57
C TYR A 807 27.87 18.68 -5.01
N VAL A 808 26.95 18.00 -5.69
CA VAL A 808 25.58 17.74 -5.22
C VAL A 808 25.44 16.24 -4.96
N PRO A 809 25.26 15.82 -3.70
CA PRO A 809 25.08 14.41 -3.36
C PRO A 809 23.66 13.91 -3.67
N GLN A 810 23.51 12.58 -3.80
CA GLN A 810 22.22 11.92 -3.98
C GLN A 810 21.26 12.20 -2.81
N GLU A 811 21.77 12.08 -1.59
CA GLU A 811 21.07 12.48 -0.37
C GLU A 811 21.68 13.76 0.22
N VAL A 812 20.89 14.83 0.23
CA VAL A 812 21.28 16.11 0.81
C VAL A 812 21.11 16.05 2.33
N ARG A 813 22.21 15.78 3.04
CA ARG A 813 22.26 15.80 4.52
C ARG A 813 22.80 17.14 5.01
N LEU A 814 21.90 18.09 5.23
CA LEU A 814 22.19 19.40 5.81
C LEU A 814 21.63 19.49 7.23
N HIS A 815 22.17 20.38 8.06
CA HIS A 815 21.68 20.60 9.42
C HIS A 815 20.24 21.10 9.37
N VAL A 816 19.31 20.26 9.83
CA VAL A 816 17.86 20.46 9.69
C VAL A 816 17.32 21.67 10.46
N ASP A 817 18.03 22.11 11.49
CA ASP A 817 17.65 23.20 12.39
C ASP A 817 18.16 24.57 11.92
N GLN A 818 19.10 24.61 10.97
CA GLN A 818 19.60 25.86 10.39
C GLN A 818 18.58 26.42 9.41
N THR A 819 18.39 27.73 9.38
CA THR A 819 17.69 28.40 8.27
C THR A 819 18.49 28.29 6.99
N VAL A 820 17.83 28.42 5.83
CA VAL A 820 18.50 28.43 4.52
C VAL A 820 19.59 29.50 4.48
N ALA A 821 19.31 30.70 4.98
CA ALA A 821 20.27 31.79 5.04
C ALA A 821 21.45 31.47 5.99
N GLU A 822 21.21 30.84 7.14
CA GLU A 822 22.28 30.41 8.05
C GLU A 822 23.15 29.32 7.45
N ALA A 823 22.55 28.31 6.81
CA ALA A 823 23.28 27.26 6.12
C ALA A 823 24.16 27.87 5.01
N VAL A 824 23.61 28.74 4.17
CA VAL A 824 24.34 29.41 3.10
C VAL A 824 25.46 30.29 3.65
N ARG A 825 25.22 31.10 4.70
CA ARG A 825 26.27 31.90 5.36
C ARG A 825 27.35 31.04 5.99
N PHE A 826 26.99 29.92 6.61
CA PHE A 826 27.93 28.97 7.21
C PHE A 826 28.87 28.39 6.15
N TYR A 827 28.30 27.85 5.05
CA TYR A 827 29.11 27.30 3.96
C TYR A 827 29.89 28.37 3.20
N ALA A 828 29.37 29.59 3.06
CA ALA A 828 30.10 30.72 2.48
C ALA A 828 31.33 31.07 3.31
N ARG A 829 31.19 31.19 4.64
CA ARG A 829 32.33 31.39 5.56
C ARG A 829 33.34 30.25 5.49
N LEU A 830 32.87 28.99 5.49
CA LEU A 830 33.74 27.82 5.39
C LEU A 830 34.54 27.80 4.08
N ARG A 831 33.93 28.25 2.98
CA ARG A 831 34.57 28.36 1.65
C ARG A 831 35.30 29.69 1.43
N ARG A 832 35.28 30.61 2.40
CA ARG A 832 35.86 31.97 2.33
C ARG A 832 35.32 32.81 1.17
N VAL A 833 34.01 32.71 0.94
CA VAL A 833 33.27 33.48 -0.06
C VAL A 833 32.45 34.57 0.63
N ASP A 834 32.29 35.73 -0.02
CA ASP A 834 31.43 36.81 0.44
C ASP A 834 29.98 36.30 0.70
N PRO A 835 29.49 36.38 1.95
CA PRO A 835 28.13 35.99 2.28
C PRO A 835 27.06 36.77 1.49
N ASN A 836 27.33 38.00 1.03
CA ASN A 836 26.37 38.76 0.25
C ASN A 836 26.20 38.19 -1.17
N HIS A 837 27.29 37.72 -1.79
CA HIS A 837 27.21 36.96 -3.05
C HIS A 837 26.42 35.64 -2.85
N ALA A 838 26.68 34.93 -1.76
CA ALA A 838 25.97 33.71 -1.40
C ALA A 838 24.46 33.93 -1.22
N MET A 839 24.06 35.09 -0.68
CA MET A 839 22.65 35.45 -0.55
C MET A 839 21.99 35.81 -1.88
N ARG A 840 22.69 36.49 -2.81
CA ARG A 840 22.17 36.77 -4.16
C ARG A 840 21.89 35.49 -4.95
N LEU A 841 22.78 34.50 -4.81
CA LEU A 841 22.57 33.15 -5.36
C LEU A 841 21.33 32.43 -4.81
N LEU A 842 20.76 32.82 -3.66
CA LEU A 842 19.48 32.25 -3.23
C LEU A 842 18.30 32.85 -3.99
N ASP A 843 18.34 34.14 -4.33
CA ASP A 843 17.25 34.82 -5.06
C ASP A 843 17.22 34.38 -6.52
N GLU A 844 18.40 34.33 -7.15
CA GLU A 844 18.57 33.88 -8.55
C GLU A 844 18.08 32.43 -8.77
N TRP A 845 18.00 31.65 -7.69
CA TRP A 845 17.67 30.22 -7.70
C TRP A 845 16.30 29.90 -7.08
N GLU A 846 15.41 30.90 -7.04
CA GLU A 846 14.00 30.76 -6.59
C GLU A 846 13.89 30.25 -5.13
N LEU A 847 14.91 30.51 -4.31
CA LEU A 847 14.94 30.19 -2.88
C LEU A 847 14.94 31.44 -1.98
N GLY A 848 14.77 32.63 -2.57
CA GLY A 848 14.68 33.90 -1.84
C GLY A 848 13.60 33.90 -0.76
N ASP A 849 12.40 33.44 -1.09
CA ASP A 849 11.28 33.36 -0.15
C ASP A 849 11.50 32.32 0.96
N ALA A 850 12.42 31.38 0.74
CA ALA A 850 12.77 30.32 1.68
C ALA A 850 13.94 30.68 2.61
N ARG A 851 14.54 31.86 2.48
CA ARG A 851 15.74 32.29 3.23
C ARG A 851 15.64 32.07 4.74
N ASN A 852 14.50 32.40 5.33
CA ASN A 852 14.27 32.30 6.77
C ASN A 852 13.66 30.96 7.20
N ARG A 853 13.39 30.04 6.26
CA ARG A 853 12.86 28.71 6.58
C ARG A 853 13.99 27.79 7.03
N ALA A 854 13.73 26.95 8.02
CA ALA A 854 14.64 25.87 8.40
C ALA A 854 14.82 24.86 7.24
N VAL A 855 16.04 24.38 7.03
CA VAL A 855 16.38 23.45 5.94
C VAL A 855 15.56 22.16 5.99
N GLY A 856 15.19 21.69 7.18
CA GLY A 856 14.31 20.51 7.30
C GLY A 856 12.87 20.74 6.82
N HIS A 857 12.39 21.99 6.67
CA HIS A 857 11.06 22.35 6.17
C HIS A 857 10.99 22.48 4.65
N LEU A 858 12.12 22.30 3.96
CA LEU A 858 12.18 22.37 2.50
C LEU A 858 11.62 21.08 1.88
N SER A 859 10.90 21.21 0.76
CA SER A 859 10.53 20.04 -0.06
C SER A 859 11.78 19.34 -0.60
N GLY A 860 11.66 18.10 -1.08
CA GLY A 860 12.78 17.39 -1.72
C GLY A 860 13.41 18.22 -2.85
N GLY A 861 12.57 18.88 -3.67
CA GLY A 861 13.01 19.81 -4.72
C GLY A 861 13.75 21.02 -4.19
N MET A 862 13.25 21.66 -3.14
CA MET A 862 13.91 22.82 -2.53
C MET A 862 15.23 22.43 -1.83
N LYS A 863 15.33 21.23 -1.25
CA LYS A 863 16.58 20.71 -0.68
C LYS A 863 17.63 20.46 -1.76
N GLN A 864 17.23 19.93 -2.91
CA GLN A 864 18.12 19.76 -4.07
C GLN A 864 18.54 21.11 -4.67
N LYS A 865 17.62 22.08 -4.82
CA LYS A 865 17.96 23.46 -5.22
C LYS A 865 18.96 24.09 -4.23
N LEU A 866 18.77 23.91 -2.92
CA LEU A 866 19.71 24.40 -1.92
C LEU A 866 21.08 23.73 -2.01
N ALA A 867 21.14 22.41 -2.19
CA ALA A 867 22.41 21.70 -2.39
C ALA A 867 23.18 22.22 -3.61
N LEU A 868 22.46 22.53 -4.69
CA LEU A 868 23.03 23.15 -5.89
C LEU A 868 23.56 24.57 -5.60
N VAL A 869 22.81 25.41 -4.87
CA VAL A 869 23.29 26.73 -4.42
C VAL A 869 24.56 26.59 -3.58
N LEU A 870 24.61 25.65 -2.63
CA LEU A 870 25.78 25.40 -1.79
C LEU A 870 26.99 24.90 -2.59
N ALA A 871 26.76 24.14 -3.65
CA ALA A 871 27.79 23.69 -4.58
C ALA A 871 28.34 24.86 -5.42
N LEU A 872 27.50 25.84 -5.75
CA LEU A 872 27.83 27.00 -6.58
C LEU A 872 28.49 28.16 -5.83
N LEU A 873 28.53 28.15 -4.49
CA LEU A 873 29.04 29.27 -3.70
C LEU A 873 30.41 29.78 -4.11
N ALA A 874 31.35 28.89 -4.41
CA ALA A 874 32.71 29.25 -4.81
C ALA A 874 32.87 29.44 -6.33
N ASP A 875 31.76 29.58 -7.04
CA ASP A 875 31.66 29.63 -8.50
C ASP A 875 32.52 28.58 -9.24
N PRO A 876 32.43 27.28 -8.88
CA PRO A 876 33.31 26.28 -9.46
C PRO A 876 33.07 26.16 -10.98
N PRO A 877 34.12 25.95 -11.79
CA PRO A 877 33.98 25.74 -13.23
C PRO A 877 33.39 24.38 -13.60
N MET A 878 33.39 23.40 -12.68
CA MET A 878 32.84 22.06 -12.89
C MET A 878 31.94 21.59 -11.73
N LEU A 879 30.82 20.94 -12.06
CA LEU A 879 29.88 20.35 -11.12
C LEU A 879 29.86 18.82 -11.23
N LEU A 880 29.91 18.16 -10.07
CA LEU A 880 29.69 16.73 -9.90
C LEU A 880 28.29 16.51 -9.29
N LEU A 881 27.41 15.79 -9.98
CA LEU A 881 26.01 15.61 -9.57
C LEU A 881 25.70 14.11 -9.43
N ASP A 882 25.37 13.65 -8.24
CA ASP A 882 25.12 12.24 -7.93
C ASP A 882 23.61 11.98 -7.89
N GLU A 883 23.03 11.44 -8.97
CA GLU A 883 21.58 11.18 -9.12
C GLU A 883 20.67 12.30 -8.59
N PRO A 884 20.84 13.54 -9.07
CA PRO A 884 20.30 14.74 -8.42
C PRO A 884 18.76 14.86 -8.47
N THR A 885 18.09 13.98 -9.22
CA THR A 885 16.65 13.96 -9.49
C THR A 885 15.95 12.71 -8.96
N SER A 886 16.67 11.81 -8.29
CA SER A 886 16.16 10.52 -7.79
C SER A 886 14.97 10.68 -6.84
N ASN A 887 15.00 11.69 -5.96
CA ASN A 887 14.01 11.95 -4.91
C ASN A 887 12.97 13.03 -5.27
N LEU A 888 12.77 13.30 -6.57
CA LEU A 888 11.92 14.38 -7.06
C LEU A 888 10.73 13.84 -7.89
N ASP A 889 9.56 14.45 -7.73
CA ASP A 889 8.39 14.18 -8.59
C ASP A 889 8.62 14.62 -10.05
N ALA A 890 7.73 14.24 -10.97
CA ALA A 890 7.89 14.53 -12.40
C ALA A 890 8.02 16.03 -12.72
N HIS A 891 7.31 16.90 -12.00
CA HIS A 891 7.33 18.33 -12.23
C HIS A 891 8.62 18.97 -11.70
N ALA A 892 8.98 18.68 -10.45
CA ALA A 892 10.20 19.16 -9.80
C ALA A 892 11.47 18.69 -10.54
N ARG A 893 11.47 17.47 -11.10
CA ARG A 893 12.56 16.99 -11.98
C ARG A 893 12.70 17.84 -13.23
N HIS A 894 11.59 18.17 -13.88
CA HIS A 894 11.60 18.96 -15.09
C HIS A 894 12.13 20.38 -14.83
N GLU A 895 11.79 20.99 -13.69
CA GLU A 895 12.35 22.27 -13.24
C GLU A 895 13.84 22.17 -12.93
N PHE A 896 14.27 21.15 -12.17
CA PHE A 896 15.67 20.98 -11.80
C PHE A 896 16.57 20.75 -13.02
N ALA A 897 16.10 19.99 -14.01
CA ALA A 897 16.81 19.82 -15.27
C ALA A 897 16.93 21.13 -16.08
N ARG A 898 15.92 22.02 -16.05
CA ARG A 898 16.01 23.36 -16.67
C ARG A 898 17.10 24.21 -16.00
N LEU A 899 17.22 24.12 -14.69
CA LEU A 899 18.27 24.81 -13.92
C LEU A 899 19.68 24.34 -14.30
N LEU A 900 19.89 23.02 -14.42
CA LEU A 900 21.17 22.47 -14.87
C LEU A 900 21.50 22.86 -16.31
N GLN A 901 20.50 22.92 -17.18
CA GLN A 901 20.67 23.37 -18.56
C GLN A 901 21.11 24.84 -18.65
N ARG A 902 20.58 25.71 -17.78
CA ARG A 902 21.03 27.11 -17.67
C ARG A 902 22.51 27.21 -17.26
N LEU A 903 22.97 26.41 -16.31
CA LEU A 903 24.38 26.39 -15.88
C LEU A 903 25.32 25.94 -17.01
N LYS A 904 24.91 24.90 -17.75
CA LYS A 904 25.64 24.43 -18.91
C LYS A 904 25.75 25.52 -19.99
N GLN A 905 24.65 26.21 -20.29
CA GLN A 905 24.63 27.34 -21.23
C GLN A 905 25.51 28.51 -20.77
N ALA A 906 25.66 28.70 -19.45
CA ALA A 906 26.59 29.65 -18.85
C ALA A 906 28.06 29.16 -18.86
N GLY A 907 28.38 28.06 -19.56
CA GLY A 907 29.74 27.55 -19.74
C GLY A 907 30.26 26.63 -18.63
N LYS A 908 29.42 26.21 -17.68
CA LYS A 908 29.81 25.25 -16.63
C LYS A 908 29.96 23.84 -17.20
N THR A 909 31.00 23.13 -16.74
CA THR A 909 31.21 21.71 -17.08
C THR A 909 30.42 20.82 -16.12
N LEU A 910 29.71 19.81 -16.62
CA LEU A 910 28.90 18.92 -15.78
C LEU A 910 29.36 17.47 -15.89
N LEU A 911 29.56 16.79 -14.76
CA LEU A 911 29.64 15.33 -14.69
C LEU A 911 28.52 14.84 -13.76
N PHE A 912 27.54 14.13 -14.29
CA PHE A 912 26.39 13.68 -13.51
C PHE A 912 26.15 12.18 -13.60
N CYS A 913 25.51 11.60 -12.58
CA CYS A 913 25.07 10.22 -12.58
C CYS A 913 23.56 10.19 -12.78
N SER A 914 23.07 9.32 -13.67
CA SER A 914 21.64 9.07 -13.85
C SER A 914 21.45 7.66 -14.43
N HIS A 915 20.36 7.01 -14.05
CA HIS A 915 19.88 5.78 -14.70
C HIS A 915 18.75 6.08 -15.71
N ARG A 916 18.29 7.35 -15.82
CA ARG A 916 17.08 7.73 -16.57
C ARG A 916 17.38 8.28 -17.96
N VAL A 917 16.87 7.61 -18.98
CA VAL A 917 17.07 7.97 -20.39
C VAL A 917 16.54 9.39 -20.72
N SER A 918 15.43 9.80 -20.10
CA SER A 918 14.84 11.13 -20.32
C SER A 918 15.75 12.28 -19.87
N GLU A 919 16.56 12.07 -18.83
CA GLU A 919 17.50 13.08 -18.32
C GLU A 919 18.77 13.11 -19.16
N VAL A 920 19.26 11.92 -19.51
CA VAL A 920 20.41 11.74 -20.41
C VAL A 920 20.18 12.47 -21.73
N ARG A 921 19.04 12.23 -22.39
CA ARG A 921 18.69 12.87 -23.67
C ARG A 921 18.56 14.40 -23.59
N ARG A 922 18.19 14.92 -22.42
CA ARG A 922 17.92 16.35 -22.26
C ARG A 922 19.15 17.17 -21.92
N LEU A 923 20.11 16.59 -21.19
CA LEU A 923 21.22 17.33 -20.59
C LEU A 923 22.60 16.91 -21.11
N ALA A 924 22.82 15.62 -21.37
CA ALA A 924 24.15 15.10 -21.68
C ALA A 924 24.55 15.37 -23.14
N ASP A 925 25.78 15.82 -23.35
CA ASP A 925 26.45 15.82 -24.66
C ASP A 925 27.05 14.45 -24.97
N ARG A 926 27.55 13.78 -23.92
CA ARG A 926 28.19 12.47 -24.01
C ARG A 926 27.83 11.61 -22.81
N VAL A 927 27.70 10.33 -23.06
CA VAL A 927 27.37 9.31 -22.07
C VAL A 927 28.51 8.33 -21.95
N ILE A 928 28.87 8.00 -20.73
CA ILE A 928 29.79 6.92 -20.37
C ILE A 928 28.95 5.84 -19.70
N VAL A 929 28.86 4.68 -20.34
CA VAL A 929 28.12 3.53 -19.82
C VAL A 929 29.05 2.73 -18.90
N LEU A 930 28.65 2.62 -17.62
CA LEU A 930 29.35 1.86 -16.60
C LEU A 930 28.62 0.54 -16.31
N GLU A 931 29.38 -0.54 -16.27
CA GLU A 931 28.91 -1.85 -15.84
C GLU A 931 29.98 -2.55 -14.99
N ARG A 932 29.60 -3.02 -13.79
CA ARG A 932 30.50 -3.68 -12.83
C ARG A 932 31.83 -2.92 -12.62
N GLY A 933 31.76 -1.59 -12.55
CA GLY A 933 32.92 -0.73 -12.31
C GLY A 933 33.80 -0.43 -13.53
N ARG A 934 33.45 -0.92 -14.74
CA ARG A 934 34.21 -0.70 -15.99
C ARG A 934 33.41 0.13 -16.99
N LYS A 935 34.11 0.89 -17.85
CA LYS A 935 33.50 1.58 -19.00
C LYS A 935 33.29 0.58 -20.14
N ILE A 936 32.04 0.40 -20.55
CA ILE A 936 31.68 -0.54 -21.62
C ILE A 936 31.31 0.16 -22.94
N ALA A 937 30.86 1.41 -22.88
CA ALA A 937 30.56 2.21 -24.05
C ALA A 937 30.68 3.70 -23.73
N GLU A 938 30.93 4.51 -24.76
CA GLU A 938 31.02 5.96 -24.66
C GLU A 938 30.58 6.61 -25.98
N GLY A 939 29.75 7.66 -25.91
CA GLY A 939 29.34 8.40 -27.11
C GLY A 939 28.18 9.36 -26.87
N ALA A 940 27.72 10.03 -27.91
CA ALA A 940 26.53 10.88 -27.85
C ALA A 940 25.28 10.07 -27.46
N PRO A 941 24.29 10.66 -26.76
CA PRO A 941 23.09 9.95 -26.30
C PRO A 941 22.38 9.14 -27.39
N ASP A 942 22.31 9.66 -28.62
CA ASP A 942 21.66 8.97 -29.74
C ASP A 942 22.52 7.84 -30.31
N ALA A 943 23.85 8.01 -30.35
CA ALA A 943 24.79 7.02 -30.86
C ALA A 943 24.87 5.77 -29.97
N ILE A 944 24.73 5.95 -28.66
CA ILE A 944 24.72 4.84 -27.69
C ILE A 944 23.30 4.51 -27.20
N ALA A 945 22.26 4.94 -27.92
CA ALA A 945 20.87 4.68 -27.57
C ALA A 945 20.58 3.18 -27.41
N HIS A 946 21.30 2.30 -28.13
CA HIS A 946 21.21 0.85 -27.95
C HIS A 946 21.76 0.37 -26.59
N HIS A 947 22.78 1.02 -26.02
CA HIS A 947 23.26 0.72 -24.67
C HIS A 947 22.37 1.31 -23.57
N LEU A 948 21.78 2.48 -23.82
CA LEU A 948 20.75 3.08 -22.96
C LEU A 948 19.45 2.27 -22.95
N ARG A 949 19.25 1.45 -23.97
CA ARG A 949 18.20 0.45 -24.15
C ARG A 949 18.69 -0.88 -23.56
N ARG A 950 18.85 -0.94 -22.24
CA ARG A 950 19.23 -2.21 -21.59
C ARG A 950 18.18 -3.28 -21.87
N PRO A 951 18.62 -4.55 -22.06
CA PRO A 951 17.71 -5.67 -22.05
C PRO A 951 16.93 -5.65 -20.74
N GLY A 952 15.60 -5.69 -20.82
CA GLY A 952 14.80 -5.98 -19.65
C GLY A 952 14.98 -7.46 -19.32
N LEU A 953 15.07 -7.79 -18.05
CA LEU A 953 14.91 -9.18 -17.65
C LEU A 953 13.40 -9.45 -17.66
N LEU A 954 12.96 -10.34 -18.53
CA LEU A 954 11.59 -10.79 -18.55
C LEU A 954 11.51 -12.08 -17.77
N ALA A 955 10.99 -12.00 -16.55
CA ALA A 955 10.63 -13.18 -15.78
C ALA A 955 9.28 -13.68 -16.30
N LEU A 956 9.25 -14.90 -16.83
CA LEU A 956 8.06 -15.58 -17.28
C LEU A 956 7.70 -16.68 -16.29
N THR A 957 6.51 -16.60 -15.71
CA THR A 957 5.95 -17.66 -14.89
C THR A 957 5.13 -18.58 -15.78
N LEU A 958 5.46 -19.87 -15.76
CA LEU A 958 4.83 -20.91 -16.57
C LEU A 958 4.56 -22.11 -15.67
N ALA A 959 3.52 -22.88 -15.96
CA ALA A 959 3.34 -24.19 -15.34
C ALA A 959 4.58 -25.07 -15.62
N ALA A 960 5.01 -25.87 -14.64
CA ALA A 960 6.26 -26.62 -14.69
C ALA A 960 6.39 -27.53 -15.94
N GLU A 961 5.26 -28.06 -16.43
CA GLU A 961 5.17 -28.89 -17.63
C GLU A 961 5.53 -28.15 -18.94
N HIS A 962 5.38 -26.82 -18.98
CA HIS A 962 5.67 -26.00 -20.16
C HIS A 962 7.08 -25.40 -20.15
N GLY A 963 7.80 -25.46 -19.02
CA GLY A 963 9.10 -24.79 -18.85
C GLY A 963 10.18 -25.29 -19.81
N VAL A 964 10.22 -26.59 -20.11
CA VAL A 964 11.22 -27.19 -21.01
C VAL A 964 10.98 -26.79 -22.46
N ALA A 965 9.73 -26.87 -22.93
CA ALA A 965 9.36 -26.47 -24.29
C ALA A 965 9.56 -24.96 -24.52
N ALA A 966 9.16 -24.14 -23.54
CA ALA A 966 9.33 -22.70 -23.59
C ALA A 966 10.81 -22.28 -23.61
N THR A 967 11.66 -22.97 -22.83
CA THR A 967 13.11 -22.74 -22.86
C THR A 967 13.69 -23.05 -24.23
N ALA A 968 13.32 -24.18 -24.84
CA ALA A 968 13.81 -24.58 -26.15
C ALA A 968 13.45 -23.56 -27.25
N ILE A 969 12.18 -23.13 -27.30
CA ILE A 969 11.68 -22.14 -28.29
C ILE A 969 12.42 -20.80 -28.17
N LEU A 970 12.61 -20.33 -26.94
CA LEU A 970 13.25 -19.04 -26.69
C LEU A 970 14.76 -19.07 -26.96
N VAL A 971 15.43 -20.18 -26.64
CA VAL A 971 16.85 -20.36 -26.98
C VAL A 971 17.06 -20.46 -28.49
N GLU A 972 16.18 -21.17 -29.21
CA GLU A 972 16.22 -21.26 -30.66
C GLU A 972 16.02 -19.89 -31.34
N ALA A 973 15.17 -19.04 -30.76
CA ALA A 973 14.96 -17.65 -31.19
C ALA A 973 16.09 -16.67 -30.77
N GLY A 974 17.15 -17.19 -30.14
CA GLY A 974 18.36 -16.45 -29.78
C GLY A 974 18.27 -15.68 -28.47
N PHE A 975 17.33 -16.01 -27.57
CA PHE A 975 17.27 -15.44 -26.22
C PHE A 975 18.08 -16.29 -25.24
N ARG A 976 18.72 -15.61 -24.29
CA ARG A 976 19.35 -16.29 -23.16
C ARG A 976 18.30 -16.52 -22.08
N VAL A 977 18.11 -17.77 -21.69
CA VAL A 977 17.08 -18.18 -20.72
C VAL A 977 17.75 -18.90 -19.56
N GLU A 978 17.45 -18.46 -18.34
CA GLU A 978 17.81 -19.16 -17.09
C GLU A 978 16.54 -19.72 -16.45
N THR A 979 16.54 -21.01 -16.12
CA THR A 979 15.38 -21.70 -15.55
C THR A 979 15.53 -21.87 -14.05
N ASN A 980 14.49 -21.50 -13.28
CA ASN A 980 14.39 -21.80 -11.86
C ASN A 980 13.00 -22.37 -11.55
N ALA A 981 12.90 -23.71 -11.44
CA ALA A 981 11.73 -24.52 -11.07
C ALA A 981 10.39 -24.25 -11.79
N THR A 982 9.85 -23.03 -11.73
CA THR A 982 8.58 -22.57 -12.33
C THR A 982 8.71 -21.22 -13.06
N HIS A 983 9.90 -20.62 -13.11
CA HIS A 983 10.14 -19.30 -13.71
C HIS A 983 11.26 -19.38 -14.75
N LEU A 984 11.02 -18.81 -15.93
CA LEU A 984 12.03 -18.60 -16.96
C LEU A 984 12.46 -17.13 -16.95
N LEU A 985 13.73 -16.90 -16.63
CA LEU A 985 14.33 -15.58 -16.69
C LEU A 985 14.94 -15.40 -18.08
N VAL A 986 14.33 -14.53 -18.88
CA VAL A 986 14.73 -14.29 -20.27
C VAL A 986 15.41 -12.94 -20.37
N ASP A 987 16.65 -12.90 -20.86
CA ASP A 987 17.31 -11.63 -21.18
C ASP A 987 16.72 -11.07 -22.49
N VAL A 988 15.97 -9.96 -22.41
CA VAL A 988 15.22 -9.43 -23.57
C VAL A 988 15.69 -8.03 -24.00
N PRO A 989 16.36 -7.87 -25.17
CA PRO A 989 16.80 -6.58 -25.68
C PRO A 989 15.63 -5.58 -25.78
N ALA A 990 15.89 -4.27 -25.57
CA ALA A 990 14.77 -3.31 -25.46
C ALA A 990 13.89 -3.19 -26.71
N GLY A 991 14.40 -3.56 -27.89
CA GLY A 991 13.63 -3.61 -29.15
C GLY A 991 12.85 -4.91 -29.38
N ARG A 992 13.09 -5.94 -28.57
CA ARG A 992 12.50 -7.29 -28.70
C ARG A 992 11.69 -7.69 -27.45
N ARG A 993 11.32 -6.73 -26.58
CA ARG A 993 10.68 -6.96 -25.26
C ARG A 993 9.41 -7.83 -25.30
N ALA A 994 8.61 -7.67 -26.34
CA ALA A 994 7.38 -8.45 -26.53
C ALA A 994 7.61 -9.75 -27.31
N GLU A 995 8.80 -9.96 -27.87
CA GLU A 995 9.06 -11.06 -28.80
C GLU A 995 9.13 -12.43 -28.13
N PRO A 996 9.74 -12.62 -26.93
CA PRO A 996 9.64 -13.88 -26.19
C PRO A 996 8.20 -14.30 -25.90
N ILE A 997 7.38 -13.35 -25.45
CA ILE A 997 5.96 -13.58 -25.16
C ILE A 997 5.22 -13.97 -26.44
N ARG A 998 5.50 -13.25 -27.54
CA ARG A 998 4.89 -13.53 -28.85
C ARG A 998 5.30 -14.91 -29.38
N LEU A 999 6.57 -15.28 -29.30
CA LEU A 999 7.08 -16.57 -29.77
C LEU A 999 6.47 -17.74 -29.00
N LEU A 1000 6.36 -17.62 -27.68
CA LEU A 1000 5.69 -18.62 -26.85
C LEU A 1000 4.20 -18.70 -27.17
N ALA A 1001 3.53 -17.57 -27.39
CA ALA A 1001 2.12 -17.54 -27.79
C ALA A 1001 1.89 -18.16 -29.20
N GLU A 1002 2.78 -17.90 -30.16
CA GLU A 1002 2.75 -18.51 -31.51
C GLU A 1002 2.91 -20.04 -31.46
N HIS A 1003 3.70 -20.54 -30.51
CA HIS A 1003 3.87 -21.97 -30.25
C HIS A 1003 2.89 -22.55 -29.22
N GLN A 1004 1.83 -21.80 -28.87
CA GLN A 1004 0.78 -22.21 -27.93
C GLN A 1004 1.28 -22.60 -26.53
N VAL A 1005 2.38 -22.01 -26.07
CA VAL A 1005 2.87 -22.17 -24.69
C VAL A 1005 2.17 -21.14 -23.78
N PRO A 1006 1.35 -21.55 -22.81
CA PRO A 1006 0.60 -20.64 -21.94
C PRO A 1006 1.48 -20.02 -20.86
N ILE A 1007 1.56 -18.69 -20.83
CA ILE A 1007 2.26 -17.89 -19.81
C ILE A 1007 1.26 -17.51 -18.70
N GLU A 1008 1.58 -17.83 -17.45
CA GLU A 1008 0.72 -17.55 -16.28
C GLU A 1008 0.88 -16.12 -15.78
N ASP A 1009 2.12 -15.62 -15.76
CA ASP A 1009 2.46 -14.25 -15.38
C ASP A 1009 3.77 -13.82 -16.07
N PHE A 1010 3.98 -12.52 -16.20
CA PHE A 1010 5.27 -11.98 -16.64
C PHE A 1010 5.62 -10.67 -15.96
N GLU A 1011 6.86 -10.55 -15.52
CA GLU A 1011 7.40 -9.34 -14.92
C GLU A 1011 8.58 -8.86 -15.76
N LEU A 1012 8.52 -7.59 -16.19
CA LEU A 1012 9.60 -6.95 -16.92
C LEU A 1012 10.39 -6.08 -15.94
N ASP A 1013 11.52 -6.61 -15.50
CA ASP A 1013 12.45 -5.85 -14.67
C ASP A 1013 13.39 -5.04 -15.58
N ASP A 1014 13.20 -3.73 -15.59
CA ASP A 1014 14.06 -2.76 -16.27
C ASP A 1014 15.41 -2.56 -15.53
N GLU A 1015 15.56 -3.11 -14.32
CA GLU A 1015 16.68 -2.87 -13.43
C GLU A 1015 17.15 -4.15 -12.69
N ARG A 1016 18.01 -4.97 -13.30
CA ARG A 1016 18.83 -5.90 -12.50
C ARG A 1016 19.58 -5.11 -11.41
N HIS A 1017 19.12 -5.24 -10.16
CA HIS A 1017 19.95 -5.06 -8.98
C HIS A 1017 20.91 -6.24 -8.92
N ALA A 1018 22.21 -5.95 -8.89
CA ALA A 1018 23.20 -6.96 -8.57
C ALA A 1018 23.16 -7.24 -7.06
N ASP A 1019 22.16 -7.98 -6.59
CA ASP A 1019 22.30 -8.84 -5.42
C ASP A 1019 22.28 -10.28 -5.92
N THR A 1020 23.49 -10.81 -6.06
CA THR A 1020 23.72 -12.24 -6.29
C THR A 1020 24.02 -12.84 -4.93
N ASP A 1021 22.96 -13.18 -4.18
CA ASP A 1021 23.08 -14.17 -3.11
C ASP A 1021 22.64 -15.53 -3.69
N ARG A 1022 23.65 -16.29 -4.11
CA ARG A 1022 23.66 -17.73 -4.45
C ARG A 1022 25.13 -18.03 -4.79
N PHE A 1023 25.92 -18.84 -4.08
CA PHE A 1023 25.76 -20.15 -3.46
C PHE A 1023 27.09 -20.40 -2.66
N ASN A 1024 27.26 -21.27 -1.66
CA ASN A 1024 26.76 -22.63 -1.51
C ASN A 1024 27.08 -23.16 -0.09
N GLU A 1025 26.14 -23.90 0.51
CA GLU A 1025 26.49 -25.14 1.22
C GLU A 1025 27.20 -26.07 0.24
N ARG A 1026 28.29 -26.70 0.67
CA ARG A 1026 28.80 -27.93 0.06
C ARG A 1026 28.76 -28.98 1.16
N GLU A 1027 27.87 -29.97 1.03
CA GLU A 1027 28.09 -31.29 1.59
C GLU A 1027 28.62 -32.22 0.49
N GLY A 1028 29.58 -33.09 0.85
CA GLY A 1028 29.78 -34.38 0.18
C GLY A 1028 31.09 -34.63 -0.59
N SER A 1029 32.25 -34.56 0.08
CA SER A 1029 33.36 -35.53 -0.06
C SER A 1029 34.40 -35.33 1.03
#